data_AF-A0A520HWK9-F1
#
_entry.id   AF-A0A520HWK9-F1
#
_cell.length_a   1.000
_cell.length_b   1.000
_cell.length_c   1.000
_cell.angle_alpha   90.00
_cell.angle_beta   90.00
_cell.angle_gamma   90.00
#
_symmetry.space_group_name_H-M   'P 1'
#
loop_
_entity.id
_entity.type
_entity.pdbx_description
1 polymer ?
#
loop_
_entity_poly.entity_id
_entity_poly.type
_entity_poly.pdbx_seq_one_letter_code
_entity_poly.pdbx_strand_id
1 'polypeptide(L)'
;MASLPAIANNSDIRFLGTLLGDVIRSYGGPRLFEATETIRKASVERHRGLAEGRTDDHAAVDLSLEKLSLDETLDFVRGFMLFSMLANLAEDRQGIAAEHGADLASAIAQLEAEGIDRTQVRALLDHALIVPVLTAHPTEVRRKSMIDHRNRIAELLALRDAGRDTTPDGDRVDDAILRQIALLWQTRVLRRDRLYVTDEVDTALSYLRDVFLPALPALYQRWDRALGERTPSFLKPGSWIGGDRDGNPYVTADSLKTALARASEAVLGYYCQAVHALGAELSISTEHAVADPAVEALAAASGDDATSRADEPYRRALSGIYARLAATQQKLTGKAAPRPGRLTGAPYASPADLRADLVTLAHGLGTALKTGGALGRLIRAVETFGFHLATLDLRQNSAVHERVVAELLKVSGVEPDYLALDEDARVALLRRELANARPLTTRFAAYSDETAGELAILQAAADAHAAYGPACITNYIVSMAQSVSDLLEVNLLLKEVGLYRPGDTPTAAIMAVPLFETIGDLEAAPAVMTAWFALPEIATIAKARGHQEVMIGYSDSNKDGGYLTSTWQLSKASTALRPVFEQAGVGMQLFHGRGGAVGRGGGSAFAAIRAQPVGTVQGRIRITEQGEVIAAKYGTRDAAMTNLEAIASATLLASLEPERLSNADTTRFCAAMDWLSDTAFHSYRDLVYGTVGGDERGFRTFFRQMTPIAEIAGLKIGSRPASRTKSDRIEDLRAIP
;
A
#
# COMPACT_ATOMS: atom_id res chain seq x y z
N MET A 1 9.30 -11.09 23.34
CA MET A 1 8.71 -9.73 23.34
C MET A 1 9.14 -9.03 24.62
N ALA A 2 9.99 -8.00 24.55
CA ALA A 2 10.16 -7.13 25.71
C ALA A 2 8.82 -6.44 25.95
N SER A 3 8.22 -6.62 27.14
CA SER A 3 6.95 -5.98 27.47
C SER A 3 7.14 -4.47 27.41
N LEU A 4 6.40 -3.80 26.53
CA LEU A 4 6.31 -2.33 26.54
C LEU A 4 5.96 -1.89 27.97
N PRO A 5 6.64 -0.88 28.53
CA PRO A 5 6.27 -0.36 29.84
C PRO A 5 4.80 0.08 29.80
N ALA A 6 4.04 -0.25 30.85
CA ALA A 6 2.66 0.20 30.97
C ALA A 6 2.58 1.72 30.72
N ILE A 7 1.50 2.22 30.08
CA ILE A 7 1.31 3.63 29.73
C ILE A 7 1.66 4.59 30.89
N ALA A 8 1.31 4.21 32.12
CA ALA A 8 1.61 4.97 33.34
C ALA A 8 3.12 5.16 33.63
N ASN A 9 3.96 4.27 33.12
CA ASN A 9 5.41 4.26 33.33
C ASN A 9 6.19 4.88 32.17
N ASN A 10 5.55 5.22 31.04
CA ASN A 10 6.21 5.85 29.91
C ASN A 10 6.54 7.34 30.23
N SER A 11 7.83 7.70 30.21
CA SER A 11 8.29 9.06 30.52
C SER A 11 7.84 10.09 29.48
N ASP A 12 7.76 9.70 28.21
CA ASP A 12 7.42 10.58 27.11
C ASP A 12 5.93 10.92 27.13
N ILE A 13 5.08 9.93 27.43
CA ILE A 13 3.63 10.16 27.62
C ILE A 13 3.40 11.14 28.77
N ARG A 14 4.13 10.99 29.89
CA ARG A 14 4.03 11.90 31.04
C ARG A 14 4.53 13.31 30.71
N PHE A 15 5.62 13.42 29.96
CA PHE A 15 6.17 14.70 29.52
C PHE A 15 5.21 15.42 28.58
N LEU A 16 4.77 14.77 27.50
CA LEU A 16 3.84 15.36 26.53
C LEU A 16 2.47 15.65 27.15
N GLY A 17 1.99 14.78 28.05
CA GLY A 17 0.76 14.99 28.81
C GLY A 17 0.82 16.22 29.73
N THR A 18 1.96 16.46 30.38
CA THR A 18 2.18 17.68 31.18
C THR A 18 2.09 18.93 30.30
N LEU A 19 2.81 18.95 29.18
CA LEU A 19 2.80 20.08 28.24
C LEU A 19 1.39 20.33 27.67
N LEU A 20 0.65 19.27 27.33
CA LEU A 20 -0.75 19.40 26.89
C LEU A 20 -1.64 19.96 28.00
N GLY A 21 -1.44 19.54 29.25
CA GLY A 21 -2.15 20.10 30.41
C GLY A 21 -1.91 21.61 30.56
N ASP A 22 -0.67 22.06 30.36
CA ASP A 22 -0.33 23.48 30.40
C ASP A 22 -0.96 24.26 29.24
N VAL A 23 -1.05 23.66 28.05
CA VAL A 23 -1.78 24.23 26.90
C VAL A 23 -3.28 24.33 27.18
N ILE A 24 -3.91 23.27 27.72
CA ILE A 24 -5.33 23.27 28.09
C ILE A 24 -5.59 24.37 29.13
N ARG A 25 -4.75 24.49 30.16
CA ARG A 25 -4.88 25.53 31.18
C ARG A 25 -4.76 26.94 30.58
N SER A 26 -3.82 27.13 29.66
CA SER A 26 -3.53 28.45 29.07
C SER A 26 -4.61 28.91 28.08
N TYR A 27 -5.14 28.01 27.26
CA TYR A 27 -6.09 28.36 26.20
C TYR A 27 -7.55 28.06 26.55
N GLY A 28 -7.83 26.99 27.29
CA GLY A 28 -9.18 26.59 27.73
C GLY A 28 -9.55 27.05 29.15
N GLY A 29 -8.57 27.57 29.89
CA GLY A 29 -8.76 28.12 31.24
C GLY A 29 -8.76 27.07 32.36
N PRO A 30 -8.71 27.51 33.64
CA PRO A 30 -8.60 26.62 34.80
C PRO A 30 -9.77 25.66 34.95
N ARG A 31 -11.00 26.13 34.67
CA ARG A 31 -12.22 25.34 34.81
C ARG A 31 -12.23 24.13 33.87
N LEU A 32 -11.87 24.30 32.60
CA LEU A 32 -11.80 23.18 31.64
C LEU A 32 -10.71 22.17 32.05
N PHE A 33 -9.55 22.66 32.49
CA PHE A 33 -8.47 21.80 32.98
C PHE A 33 -8.92 20.96 34.18
N GLU A 34 -9.56 21.59 35.18
CA GLU A 34 -10.08 20.90 36.37
C GLU A 34 -11.18 19.88 36.03
N ALA A 35 -12.11 20.23 35.12
CA ALA A 35 -13.13 19.31 34.64
C ALA A 35 -12.50 18.10 33.92
N THR A 36 -11.52 18.35 33.05
CA THR A 36 -10.79 17.31 32.31
C THR A 36 -10.08 16.35 33.28
N GLU A 37 -9.36 16.87 34.27
CA GLU A 37 -8.66 16.06 35.26
C GLU A 37 -9.61 15.29 36.17
N THR A 38 -10.75 15.90 36.54
CA THR A 38 -11.79 15.24 37.36
C THR A 38 -12.36 14.04 36.61
N ILE A 39 -12.78 14.24 35.36
CA ILE A 39 -13.35 13.17 34.52
C ILE A 39 -12.31 12.07 34.25
N ARG A 40 -11.05 12.44 34.00
CA ARG A 40 -9.96 11.48 33.80
C ARG A 40 -9.74 10.60 35.04
N LYS A 41 -9.65 11.20 36.23
CA LYS A 41 -9.49 10.48 37.50
C LYS A 41 -10.67 9.55 37.77
N ALA A 42 -11.89 10.07 37.64
CA ALA A 42 -13.13 9.33 37.79
C ALA A 42 -13.20 8.11 36.84
N SER A 43 -12.78 8.28 35.58
CA SER A 43 -12.73 7.20 34.59
C SER A 43 -11.71 6.11 34.96
N VAL A 44 -10.52 6.50 35.47
CA VAL A 44 -9.49 5.56 35.92
C VAL A 44 -9.93 4.80 37.18
N GLU A 45 -10.55 5.49 38.14
CA GLU A 45 -11.08 4.87 39.37
C GLU A 45 -12.18 3.86 39.04
N ARG A 46 -13.12 4.22 38.15
CA ARG A 46 -14.15 3.30 37.66
C ARG A 46 -13.54 2.06 37.01
N HIS A 47 -12.53 2.22 36.15
CA HIS A 47 -11.87 1.10 35.49
C HIS A 47 -11.16 0.17 36.49
N ARG A 48 -10.46 0.73 37.48
CA ARG A 48 -9.81 -0.06 38.55
C ARG A 48 -10.82 -0.81 39.42
N GLY A 49 -11.92 -0.15 39.80
CA GLY A 49 -13.00 -0.77 40.58
C GLY A 49 -13.69 -1.94 39.87
N LEU A 50 -13.82 -1.86 38.53
CA LEU A 50 -14.32 -2.97 37.71
C LEU A 50 -13.32 -4.15 37.62
N ALA A 51 -12.02 -3.88 37.65
CA ALA A 51 -10.98 -4.92 37.61
C ALA A 51 -10.83 -5.70 38.94
N GLU A 52 -11.24 -5.11 40.07
CA GLU A 52 -11.11 -5.69 41.42
C GLU A 52 -12.35 -6.48 41.88
N GLY A 53 -13.29 -6.81 40.99
CA GLY A 53 -14.37 -7.76 41.27
C GLY A 53 -15.38 -7.34 42.34
N ARG A 54 -15.52 -6.05 42.64
CA ARG A 54 -16.56 -5.54 43.55
C ARG A 54 -17.90 -5.48 42.80
N THR A 55 -18.72 -6.50 43.00
CA THR A 55 -20.04 -6.68 42.37
C THR A 55 -21.18 -5.95 43.09
N ASP A 56 -20.88 -5.08 44.07
CA ASP A 56 -21.92 -4.34 44.79
C ASP A 56 -22.13 -2.95 44.17
N ASP A 57 -23.30 -2.82 43.53
CA ASP A 57 -24.10 -1.63 43.23
C ASP A 57 -23.45 -0.44 42.51
N HIS A 58 -23.88 -0.25 41.25
CA HIS A 58 -24.57 0.94 40.68
C HIS A 58 -24.30 2.38 41.17
N ALA A 59 -23.25 2.68 41.93
CA ALA A 59 -22.69 4.01 41.98
C ALA A 59 -21.99 4.25 40.63
N ALA A 60 -22.80 4.53 39.59
CA ALA A 60 -22.30 5.10 38.37
C ALA A 60 -21.50 6.33 38.77
N VAL A 61 -20.18 6.23 38.72
CA VAL A 61 -19.29 7.38 38.90
C VAL A 61 -19.84 8.47 37.97
N ASP A 62 -20.48 9.49 38.55
CA ASP A 62 -21.10 10.58 37.81
C ASP A 62 -19.95 11.35 37.16
N LEU A 63 -19.70 11.05 35.89
CA LEU A 63 -18.68 11.72 35.09
C LEU A 63 -19.05 13.20 34.87
N SER A 64 -20.26 13.63 35.26
CA SER A 64 -20.72 15.01 35.15
C SER A 64 -20.62 15.57 33.73
N LEU A 65 -20.63 14.69 32.72
CA LEU A 65 -20.51 15.06 31.31
C LEU A 65 -21.67 15.97 30.87
N GLU A 66 -22.86 15.77 31.42
CA GLU A 66 -24.05 16.59 31.18
C GLU A 66 -23.92 18.03 31.70
N LYS A 67 -22.95 18.31 32.58
CA LYS A 67 -22.70 19.65 33.12
C LYS A 67 -21.83 20.52 32.20
N LEU A 68 -21.24 19.93 31.16
CA LEU A 68 -20.46 20.67 30.16
C LEU A 68 -21.42 21.35 29.18
N SER A 69 -21.17 22.64 28.90
CA SER A 69 -21.75 23.29 27.73
C SER A 69 -21.21 22.67 26.45
N LEU A 70 -21.89 22.89 25.31
CA LEU A 70 -21.45 22.35 24.02
C LEU A 70 -20.00 22.75 23.67
N ASP A 71 -19.63 24.01 23.93
CA ASP A 71 -18.26 24.50 23.68
C ASP A 71 -17.24 23.79 24.59
N GLU A 72 -17.57 23.62 25.88
CA GLU A 72 -16.73 22.87 26.82
C GLU A 72 -16.62 21.39 26.42
N THR A 73 -17.69 20.77 25.93
CA THR A 73 -17.66 19.39 25.42
C THR A 73 -16.73 19.28 24.22
N LEU A 74 -16.78 20.23 23.27
CA LEU A 74 -15.92 20.22 22.09
C LEU A 74 -14.44 20.37 22.47
N ASP A 75 -14.11 21.25 23.40
CA ASP A 75 -12.73 21.44 23.86
C ASP A 75 -12.25 20.27 24.74
N PHE A 76 -13.12 19.70 25.56
CA PHE A 76 -12.85 18.48 26.33
C PHE A 76 -12.51 17.30 25.40
N VAL A 77 -13.35 17.03 24.40
CA VAL A 77 -13.11 15.99 23.39
C VAL A 77 -11.81 16.26 22.63
N ARG A 78 -11.52 17.53 22.33
CA ARG A 78 -10.25 17.93 21.70
C ARG A 78 -9.04 17.59 22.58
N GLY A 79 -9.09 17.89 23.87
CA GLY A 79 -8.03 17.55 24.82
C GLY A 79 -7.72 16.06 24.84
N PHE A 80 -8.75 15.21 24.95
CA PHE A 80 -8.57 13.75 24.96
C PHE A 80 -8.04 13.21 23.63
N MET A 81 -8.53 13.72 22.50
CA MET A 81 -7.99 13.35 21.20
C MET A 81 -6.50 13.72 21.06
N LEU A 82 -6.11 14.93 21.47
CA LEU A 82 -4.71 15.37 21.40
C LEU A 82 -3.84 14.55 22.35
N PHE A 83 -4.33 14.24 23.55
CA PHE A 83 -3.64 13.35 24.48
C PHE A 83 -3.41 11.98 23.85
N SER A 84 -4.45 11.37 23.27
CA SER A 84 -4.32 10.07 22.58
C SER A 84 -3.34 10.16 21.41
N MET A 85 -3.35 11.24 20.63
CA MET A 85 -2.40 11.43 19.52
C MET A 85 -0.95 11.53 20.00
N LEU A 86 -0.71 12.27 21.09
CA LEU A 86 0.63 12.43 21.67
C LEU A 86 1.10 11.15 22.38
N ALA A 87 0.18 10.41 23.01
CA ALA A 87 0.47 9.11 23.60
C ALA A 87 0.88 8.10 22.52
N ASN A 88 0.11 8.00 21.44
CA ASN A 88 0.45 7.16 20.29
C ASN A 88 1.80 7.56 19.69
N LEU A 89 2.09 8.86 19.56
CA LEU A 89 3.39 9.33 19.09
C LEU A 89 4.53 8.86 20.02
N ALA A 90 4.36 8.92 21.33
CA ALA A 90 5.35 8.45 22.29
C ALA A 90 5.54 6.92 22.21
N GLU A 91 4.47 6.16 22.02
CA GLU A 91 4.52 4.71 21.80
C GLU A 91 5.22 4.36 20.47
N ASP A 92 4.82 5.01 19.37
CA ASP A 92 5.40 4.84 18.04
C ASP A 92 6.93 5.07 18.04
N ARG A 93 7.40 6.05 18.84
CA ARG A 93 8.83 6.38 19.00
C ARG A 93 9.61 5.35 19.79
N GLN A 94 9.00 4.75 20.81
CA GLN A 94 9.61 3.64 21.56
C GLN A 94 9.63 2.35 20.73
N GLY A 95 8.97 2.40 19.57
CA GLY A 95 9.10 1.46 18.48
C GLY A 95 8.16 0.28 18.62
N ILE A 96 7.67 -0.18 17.47
CA ILE A 96 7.68 -1.62 17.19
C ILE A 96 9.15 -2.01 17.34
N ALA A 97 9.58 -2.42 18.53
CA ALA A 97 10.95 -2.89 18.74
C ALA A 97 11.26 -3.89 17.63
N ALA A 98 12.35 -3.65 16.88
CA ALA A 98 12.76 -4.54 15.79
C ALA A 98 12.70 -5.97 16.31
N GLU A 99 11.80 -6.77 15.74
CA GLU A 99 11.63 -8.14 16.18
C GLU A 99 12.97 -8.85 16.00
N HIS A 100 13.42 -9.55 17.03
CA HIS A 100 14.74 -10.17 17.01
C HIS A 100 14.83 -11.18 15.86
N GLY A 101 15.81 -10.98 14.97
CA GLY A 101 15.98 -11.80 13.77
C GLY A 101 15.10 -11.41 12.57
N ALA A 102 14.28 -10.37 12.66
CA ALA A 102 13.45 -9.87 11.56
C ALA A 102 14.22 -8.93 10.61
N ASP A 103 15.42 -9.36 10.21
CA ASP A 103 16.23 -8.68 9.21
C ASP A 103 16.87 -9.65 8.22
N LEU A 104 17.23 -9.15 7.04
CA LEU A 104 17.66 -10.03 5.95
C LEU A 104 18.97 -10.76 6.26
N ALA A 105 19.89 -10.13 7.00
CA ALA A 105 21.16 -10.76 7.34
C ALA A 105 20.94 -11.91 8.33
N SER A 106 20.08 -11.70 9.34
CA SER A 106 19.66 -12.75 10.27
C SER A 106 18.93 -13.90 9.56
N ALA A 107 18.03 -13.58 8.63
CA ALA A 107 17.32 -14.59 7.84
C ALA A 107 18.27 -15.44 6.98
N ILE A 108 19.26 -14.83 6.33
CA ILE A 108 20.28 -15.54 5.56
C ILE A 108 21.10 -16.46 6.48
N ALA A 109 21.55 -15.97 7.63
CA ALA A 109 22.30 -16.78 8.58
C ALA A 109 21.50 -17.98 9.12
N GLN A 110 20.19 -17.79 9.34
CA GLN A 110 19.30 -18.89 9.73
C GLN A 110 19.17 -19.93 8.63
N LEU A 111 18.95 -19.50 7.37
CA LEU A 111 18.86 -20.40 6.23
C LEU A 111 20.16 -21.16 5.98
N GLU A 112 21.32 -20.50 6.11
CA GLU A 112 22.63 -21.15 6.04
C GLU A 112 22.77 -22.25 7.12
N ALA A 113 22.29 -22.00 8.34
CA ALA A 113 22.29 -23.00 9.42
C ALA A 113 21.33 -24.19 9.15
N GLU A 114 20.29 -23.98 8.35
CA GLU A 114 19.34 -25.00 7.89
C GLU A 114 19.79 -25.70 6.59
N GLY A 115 20.99 -25.37 6.06
CA GLY A 115 21.58 -25.99 4.89
C GLY A 115 21.15 -25.39 3.55
N ILE A 116 20.51 -24.21 3.56
CA ILE A 116 20.14 -23.45 2.36
C ILE A 116 21.23 -22.41 2.09
N ASP A 117 21.92 -22.54 0.96
CA ASP A 117 23.02 -21.64 0.61
C ASP A 117 22.55 -20.31 -0.01
N ARG A 118 23.48 -19.37 -0.17
CA ARG A 118 23.21 -18.07 -0.80
C ARG A 118 22.81 -18.18 -2.27
N THR A 119 23.22 -19.24 -2.96
CA THR A 119 22.86 -19.50 -4.36
C THR A 119 21.37 -19.78 -4.49
N GLN A 120 20.81 -20.57 -3.57
CA GLN A 120 19.38 -20.84 -3.50
C GLN A 120 18.58 -19.58 -3.13
N VAL A 121 19.08 -18.79 -2.18
CA VAL A 121 18.49 -17.48 -1.84
C VAL A 121 18.48 -16.58 -3.08
N ARG A 122 19.59 -16.51 -3.82
CA ARG A 122 19.71 -15.74 -5.05
C ARG A 122 18.69 -16.19 -6.11
N ALA A 123 18.60 -17.49 -6.36
CA ALA A 123 17.69 -18.05 -7.34
C ALA A 123 16.22 -17.73 -7.03
N LEU A 124 15.84 -17.72 -5.73
CA LEU A 124 14.52 -17.25 -5.32
C LEU A 124 14.35 -15.76 -5.63
N LEU A 125 15.31 -14.92 -5.24
CA LEU A 125 15.22 -13.48 -5.38
C LEU A 125 15.14 -13.01 -6.84
N ASP A 126 15.75 -13.73 -7.79
CA ASP A 126 15.69 -13.44 -9.23
C ASP A 126 14.26 -13.46 -9.80
N HIS A 127 13.35 -14.17 -9.11
CA HIS A 127 11.93 -14.24 -9.46
C HIS A 127 11.02 -13.72 -8.34
N ALA A 128 11.56 -13.07 -7.32
CA ALA A 128 10.79 -12.58 -6.18
C ALA A 128 10.08 -11.26 -6.49
N LEU A 129 8.95 -11.03 -5.82
CA LEU A 129 8.24 -9.76 -5.81
C LEU A 129 7.56 -9.55 -4.46
N ILE A 130 7.94 -8.48 -3.77
CA ILE A 130 7.36 -8.09 -2.48
C ILE A 130 6.78 -6.69 -2.63
N VAL A 131 5.46 -6.55 -2.45
CA VAL A 131 4.77 -5.26 -2.64
C VAL A 131 3.89 -4.90 -1.45
N PRO A 132 4.32 -3.98 -0.57
CA PRO A 132 3.39 -3.23 0.27
C PRO A 132 2.56 -2.27 -0.60
N VAL A 133 1.24 -2.50 -0.66
CA VAL A 133 0.30 -1.72 -1.46
C VAL A 133 -0.42 -0.72 -0.56
N LEU A 134 -0.08 0.57 -0.70
CA LEU A 134 -0.64 1.65 0.12
C LEU A 134 -2.11 1.91 -0.27
N THR A 135 -2.97 2.00 0.73
CA THR A 135 -4.40 2.33 0.56
C THR A 135 -4.76 3.64 1.24
N ALA A 136 -5.83 4.27 0.76
CA ALA A 136 -6.36 5.48 1.38
C ALA A 136 -6.81 5.18 2.82
N HIS A 137 -6.62 6.14 3.71
CA HIS A 137 -7.05 5.97 5.09
C HIS A 137 -8.57 6.11 5.20
N PRO A 138 -9.27 5.03 5.59
CA PRO A 138 -10.73 4.95 5.52
C PRO A 138 -11.40 5.96 6.44
N THR A 139 -10.77 6.23 7.59
CA THR A 139 -11.30 7.11 8.64
C THR A 139 -10.51 8.39 8.88
N GLU A 140 -9.61 8.81 7.96
CA GLU A 140 -8.73 9.94 8.25
C GLU A 140 -9.49 11.25 8.11
N VAL A 141 -9.97 11.75 9.25
CA VAL A 141 -10.61 13.06 9.35
C VAL A 141 -9.56 14.16 9.60
N ARG A 142 -8.36 13.80 10.05
CA ARG A 142 -7.32 14.77 10.41
C ARG A 142 -6.73 15.39 9.15
N ARG A 143 -6.47 16.69 9.22
CA ARG A 143 -5.82 17.44 8.14
C ARG A 143 -4.32 17.14 8.12
N LYS A 144 -3.70 17.27 6.94
CA LYS A 144 -2.25 17.19 6.78
C LYS A 144 -1.49 18.04 7.82
N SER A 145 -1.98 19.25 8.12
CA SER A 145 -1.39 20.11 9.15
C SER A 145 -1.28 19.45 10.53
N MET A 146 -2.27 18.63 10.95
CA MET A 146 -2.19 17.88 12.21
C MET A 146 -1.06 16.84 12.16
N ILE A 147 -0.90 16.17 11.02
CA ILE A 147 0.16 15.18 10.79
C ILE A 147 1.53 15.87 10.78
N ASP A 148 1.65 17.01 10.11
CA ASP A 148 2.89 17.78 10.01
C ASP A 148 3.34 18.27 11.40
N HIS A 149 2.42 18.80 12.23
CA HIS A 149 2.73 19.18 13.61
C HIS A 149 3.16 17.98 14.46
N ARG A 150 2.47 16.83 14.34
CA ARG A 150 2.86 15.60 15.04
C ARG A 150 4.26 15.13 14.64
N ASN A 151 4.57 15.15 13.34
CA ASN A 151 5.89 14.77 12.84
C ASN A 151 6.97 15.75 13.33
N ARG A 152 6.69 17.06 13.38
CA ARG A 152 7.61 18.03 13.96
C ARG A 152 7.87 17.78 15.44
N ILE A 153 6.87 17.39 16.22
CA ILE A 153 7.07 16.97 17.63
C ILE A 153 8.00 15.75 17.68
N ALA A 154 7.84 14.79 16.76
CA ALA A 154 8.73 13.63 16.67
C ALA A 154 10.19 14.04 16.38
N GLU A 155 10.43 14.95 15.44
CA GLU A 155 11.79 15.45 15.16
C GLU A 155 12.41 16.13 16.39
N LEU A 156 11.64 16.96 17.09
CA LEU A 156 12.11 17.69 18.27
C LEU A 156 12.42 16.75 19.44
N LEU A 157 11.56 15.77 19.70
CA LEU A 157 11.83 14.76 20.70
C LEU A 157 13.09 13.93 20.33
N ALA A 158 13.38 13.69 19.04
CA ALA A 158 14.61 13.00 18.64
C ALA A 158 15.88 13.83 18.94
N LEU A 159 15.81 15.16 18.80
CA LEU A 159 16.90 16.04 19.26
C LEU A 159 17.09 15.93 20.77
N ARG A 160 15.99 15.90 21.53
CA ARG A 160 16.01 15.72 22.98
C ARG A 160 16.66 14.41 23.40
N ASP A 161 16.31 13.30 22.74
CA ASP A 161 16.90 11.98 23.00
C ASP A 161 18.40 11.94 22.67
N ALA A 162 18.82 12.70 21.66
CA ALA A 162 20.23 12.90 21.34
C ALA A 162 20.97 13.84 22.32
N GLY A 163 20.32 14.25 23.42
CA GLY A 163 20.88 15.12 24.44
C GLY A 163 21.06 16.57 24.00
N ARG A 164 20.31 17.02 22.98
CA ARG A 164 20.37 18.42 22.51
C ARG A 164 19.32 19.27 23.23
N ASP A 165 19.77 20.37 23.82
CA ASP A 165 18.89 21.35 24.46
C ASP A 165 18.32 22.38 23.48
N THR A 166 18.97 22.56 22.33
CA THR A 166 18.61 23.56 21.31
C THR A 166 18.48 22.94 19.92
N THR A 167 17.57 23.51 19.13
CA THR A 167 17.39 23.21 17.71
C THR A 167 18.51 23.85 16.87
N PRO A 168 18.74 23.40 15.62
CA PRO A 168 19.70 24.03 14.71
C PRO A 168 19.49 25.54 14.51
N ASP A 169 18.24 26.00 14.63
CA ASP A 169 17.85 27.41 14.46
C ASP A 169 17.92 28.21 15.78
N GLY A 170 18.31 27.59 16.90
CA GLY A 170 18.56 28.24 18.19
C GLY A 170 17.41 28.21 19.20
N ASP A 171 16.22 27.70 18.85
CA ASP A 171 15.12 27.51 19.81
C ASP A 171 15.47 26.45 20.87
N ARG A 172 15.02 26.63 22.12
CA ARG A 172 15.02 25.55 23.13
C ARG A 172 14.08 24.43 22.69
N VAL A 173 14.53 23.18 22.78
CA VAL A 173 13.77 22.02 22.26
C VAL A 173 12.43 21.86 22.97
N ASP A 174 12.40 21.92 24.31
CA ASP A 174 11.16 21.77 25.08
C ASP A 174 10.14 22.89 24.75
N ASP A 175 10.60 24.13 24.58
CA ASP A 175 9.75 25.26 24.20
C ASP A 175 9.20 25.09 22.78
N ALA A 176 10.01 24.55 21.86
CA ALA A 176 9.58 24.23 20.51
C ALA A 176 8.51 23.12 20.51
N ILE A 177 8.62 22.11 21.38
CA ILE A 177 7.62 21.04 21.54
C ILE A 177 6.31 21.63 22.09
N LEU A 178 6.38 22.42 23.16
CA LEU A 178 5.22 23.11 23.72
C LEU A 178 4.51 23.96 22.66
N ARG A 179 5.28 24.69 21.84
CA ARG A 179 4.75 25.48 20.73
C ARG A 179 3.99 24.62 19.71
N GLN A 180 4.50 23.45 19.34
CA GLN A 180 3.79 22.54 18.44
C GLN A 180 2.50 21.99 19.07
N ILE A 181 2.50 21.68 20.37
CA ILE A 181 1.29 21.22 21.07
C ILE A 181 0.24 22.35 21.14
N ALA A 182 0.66 23.59 21.38
CA ALA A 182 -0.22 24.76 21.33
C ALA A 182 -0.78 25.02 19.92
N LEU A 183 0.01 24.77 18.87
CA LEU A 183 -0.44 24.83 17.48
C LEU A 183 -1.45 23.71 17.19
N LEU A 184 -1.22 22.48 17.67
CA LEU A 184 -2.18 21.38 17.56
C LEU A 184 -3.53 21.73 18.21
N TRP A 185 -3.52 22.35 19.39
CA TRP A 185 -4.73 22.80 20.09
C TRP A 185 -5.57 23.78 19.25
N GLN A 186 -4.90 24.71 18.58
CA GLN A 186 -5.54 25.76 17.77
C GLN A 186 -5.78 25.34 16.32
N THR A 187 -5.22 24.20 15.89
CA THR A 187 -5.38 23.70 14.53
C THR A 187 -6.71 22.97 14.39
N ARG A 188 -7.45 23.32 13.35
CA ARG A 188 -8.71 22.64 13.04
C ARG A 188 -8.45 21.18 12.69
N VAL A 189 -8.93 20.28 13.54
CA VAL A 189 -8.80 18.83 13.36
C VAL A 189 -9.68 18.34 12.21
N LEU A 190 -10.98 18.66 12.26
CA LEU A 190 -11.96 18.10 11.35
C LEU A 190 -12.02 18.87 10.02
N ARG A 191 -12.28 18.15 8.94
CA ARG A 191 -12.64 18.74 7.65
C ARG A 191 -14.11 19.12 7.65
N ARG A 192 -14.44 20.30 7.12
CA ARG A 192 -15.83 20.72 6.89
C ARG A 192 -16.38 20.13 5.59
N ASP A 193 -15.49 19.81 4.66
CA ASP A 193 -15.79 19.28 3.33
C ASP A 193 -15.28 17.84 3.21
N ARG A 194 -15.87 17.08 2.28
CA ARG A 194 -15.48 15.70 2.03
C ARG A 194 -14.06 15.64 1.49
N LEU A 195 -13.32 14.60 1.83
CA LEU A 195 -12.00 14.33 1.28
C LEU A 195 -12.12 14.01 -0.21
N TYR A 196 -11.39 14.74 -1.05
CA TYR A 196 -11.29 14.43 -2.48
C TYR A 196 -10.18 13.40 -2.70
N VAL A 197 -10.30 12.61 -3.77
CA VAL A 197 -9.27 11.60 -4.15
C VAL A 197 -7.89 12.25 -4.28
N THR A 198 -7.82 13.49 -4.76
CA THR A 198 -6.55 14.24 -4.88
C THR A 198 -5.86 14.49 -3.54
N ASP A 199 -6.62 14.67 -2.44
CA ASP A 199 -6.05 14.84 -1.11
C ASP A 199 -5.47 13.52 -0.58
N GLU A 200 -6.12 12.39 -0.89
CA GLU A 200 -5.62 11.05 -0.58
C GLU A 200 -4.31 10.78 -1.33
N VAL A 201 -4.27 11.15 -2.62
CA VAL A 201 -3.05 11.08 -3.46
C VAL A 201 -1.90 11.85 -2.81
N ASP A 202 -2.12 13.10 -2.40
CA ASP A 202 -1.06 13.93 -1.79
C ASP A 202 -0.54 13.37 -0.46
N THR A 203 -1.42 12.73 0.30
CA THR A 203 -1.05 12.10 1.57
C THR A 203 -0.17 10.87 1.30
N ALA A 204 -0.57 10.00 0.38
CA ALA A 204 0.21 8.84 -0.03
C ALA A 204 1.57 9.22 -0.62
N LEU A 205 1.59 10.25 -1.48
CA LEU A 205 2.81 10.75 -2.09
C LEU A 205 3.81 11.27 -1.06
N SER A 206 3.37 11.84 0.06
CA SER A 206 4.31 12.24 1.11
C SER A 206 5.07 11.04 1.69
N TYR A 207 4.40 9.92 1.96
CA TYR A 207 5.10 8.70 2.39
C TYR A 207 5.99 8.12 1.29
N LEU A 208 5.49 8.03 0.06
CA LEU A 208 6.28 7.48 -1.06
C LEU A 208 7.53 8.31 -1.34
N ARG A 209 7.40 9.64 -1.40
CA ARG A 209 8.49 10.57 -1.73
C ARG A 209 9.46 10.76 -0.56
N ASP A 210 8.95 11.01 0.64
CA ASP A 210 9.78 11.45 1.77
C ASP A 210 10.36 10.26 2.55
N VAL A 211 9.74 9.07 2.45
CA VAL A 211 10.11 7.89 3.22
C VAL A 211 10.58 6.74 2.33
N PHE A 212 9.75 6.23 1.42
CA PHE A 212 10.12 5.05 0.61
C PHE A 212 11.29 5.33 -0.34
N LEU A 213 11.25 6.47 -1.03
CA LEU A 213 12.25 6.85 -2.04
C LEU A 213 13.68 6.90 -1.49
N PRO A 214 13.96 7.44 -0.28
CA PRO A 214 15.26 7.32 0.36
C PRO A 214 15.50 5.99 1.12
N ALA A 215 14.45 5.33 1.62
CA ALA A 215 14.59 4.10 2.42
C ALA A 215 14.97 2.88 1.57
N LEU A 216 14.25 2.62 0.47
CA LEU A 216 14.44 1.40 -0.32
C LEU A 216 15.85 1.29 -0.92
N PRO A 217 16.41 2.31 -1.58
CA PRO A 217 17.77 2.21 -2.10
C PRO A 217 18.82 1.95 -1.01
N ALA A 218 18.61 2.48 0.20
CA ALA A 218 19.50 2.25 1.33
C ALA A 218 19.38 0.82 1.88
N LEU A 219 18.17 0.27 1.95
CA LEU A 219 17.94 -1.13 2.31
C LEU A 219 18.57 -2.08 1.30
N TYR A 220 18.37 -1.86 0.00
CA TYR A 220 19.05 -2.66 -1.04
C TYR A 220 20.56 -2.62 -0.90
N GLN A 221 21.15 -1.46 -0.61
CA GLN A 221 22.59 -1.37 -0.35
C GLN A 221 23.03 -2.18 0.88
N ARG A 222 22.19 -2.30 1.91
CA ARG A 222 22.42 -3.18 3.07
C ARG A 222 22.31 -4.66 2.66
N TRP A 223 21.29 -5.02 1.89
CA TRP A 223 21.05 -6.39 1.44
C TRP A 223 22.11 -6.90 0.46
N ASP A 224 22.54 -6.04 -0.47
CA ASP A 224 23.63 -6.33 -1.41
C ASP A 224 24.93 -6.67 -0.65
N ARG A 225 25.20 -5.97 0.47
CA ARG A 225 26.35 -6.29 1.35
C ARG A 225 26.17 -7.58 2.13
N ALA A 226 24.96 -7.85 2.63
CA ALA A 226 24.68 -9.08 3.37
C ALA A 226 24.84 -10.33 2.48
N LEU A 227 24.36 -10.27 1.24
CA LEU A 227 24.48 -11.35 0.27
C LEU A 227 25.87 -11.42 -0.39
N GLY A 228 26.59 -10.30 -0.49
CA GLY A 228 27.90 -10.19 -1.13
C GLY A 228 27.85 -9.80 -2.61
N GLU A 229 26.66 -9.57 -3.16
CA GLU A 229 26.42 -9.22 -4.56
C GLU A 229 25.08 -8.50 -4.73
N ARG A 230 24.94 -7.75 -5.84
CA ARG A 230 23.78 -6.91 -6.12
C ARG A 230 22.51 -7.74 -6.30
N THR A 231 21.47 -7.45 -5.53
CA THR A 231 20.13 -8.07 -5.59
C THR A 231 19.27 -7.55 -6.75
N PRO A 232 18.36 -8.36 -7.32
CA PRO A 232 17.30 -7.83 -8.17
C PRO A 232 16.38 -6.91 -7.34
N SER A 233 15.64 -6.01 -8.00
CA SER A 233 14.69 -5.15 -7.29
C SER A 233 13.40 -5.91 -6.93
N PHE A 234 13.48 -6.84 -5.98
CA PHE A 234 12.36 -7.70 -5.58
C PHE A 234 11.31 -6.99 -4.72
N LEU A 235 11.69 -6.06 -3.83
CA LEU A 235 10.79 -5.26 -3.02
C LEU A 235 10.50 -3.89 -3.66
N LYS A 236 9.22 -3.59 -3.93
CA LYS A 236 8.75 -2.38 -4.62
C LYS A 236 7.48 -1.81 -3.97
N PRO A 237 7.24 -0.48 -3.99
CA PRO A 237 6.00 0.07 -3.48
C PRO A 237 4.83 -0.09 -4.47
N GLY A 238 3.64 -0.36 -3.95
CA GLY A 238 2.39 -0.32 -4.70
C GLY A 238 1.41 0.71 -4.13
N SER A 239 0.38 1.06 -4.91
CA SER A 239 -0.68 1.97 -4.47
C SER A 239 -2.03 1.59 -5.09
N TRP A 240 -3.11 1.78 -4.32
CA TRP A 240 -4.49 1.77 -4.83
C TRP A 240 -5.08 3.17 -5.00
N ILE A 241 -4.37 4.19 -4.55
CA ILE A 241 -4.92 5.53 -4.40
C ILE A 241 -4.94 6.23 -5.75
N GLY A 242 -6.15 6.44 -6.28
CA GLY A 242 -6.38 6.91 -7.65
C GLY A 242 -6.69 5.80 -8.66
N GLY A 243 -6.63 4.52 -8.26
CA GLY A 243 -6.93 3.37 -9.12
C GLY A 243 -8.04 2.44 -8.60
N ASP A 244 -8.28 2.40 -7.28
CA ASP A 244 -9.36 1.61 -6.68
C ASP A 244 -10.71 2.33 -6.71
N ARG A 245 -11.60 1.79 -7.55
CA ARG A 245 -12.91 2.35 -7.89
C ARG A 245 -14.07 1.55 -7.36
N ASP A 246 -13.81 0.40 -6.72
CA ASP A 246 -14.85 -0.44 -6.18
C ASP A 246 -15.70 0.35 -5.18
N GLY A 247 -16.91 0.70 -5.62
CA GLY A 247 -17.84 1.49 -4.85
C GLY A 247 -17.48 2.95 -4.64
N ASN A 248 -16.52 3.48 -5.39
CA ASN A 248 -16.08 4.86 -5.29
C ASN A 248 -16.28 5.61 -6.62
N PRO A 249 -17.44 6.26 -6.83
CA PRO A 249 -17.70 6.97 -8.08
C PRO A 249 -16.80 8.20 -8.30
N TYR A 250 -16.07 8.65 -7.26
CA TYR A 250 -15.18 9.81 -7.35
C TYR A 250 -13.79 9.48 -7.87
N VAL A 251 -13.45 8.20 -8.02
CA VAL A 251 -12.20 7.79 -8.67
C VAL A 251 -12.48 7.66 -10.17
N THR A 252 -12.09 8.71 -10.90
CA THR A 252 -12.30 8.90 -12.34
C THR A 252 -10.99 8.86 -13.12
N ALA A 253 -11.07 8.92 -14.46
CA ALA A 253 -9.92 9.02 -15.35
C ALA A 253 -9.00 10.19 -15.00
N ASP A 254 -9.56 11.33 -14.60
CA ASP A 254 -8.78 12.51 -14.21
C ASP A 254 -8.04 12.31 -12.89
N SER A 255 -8.66 11.60 -11.93
CA SER A 255 -8.01 11.26 -10.67
C SER A 255 -6.84 10.28 -10.88
N LEU A 256 -7.00 9.30 -11.78
CA LEU A 256 -5.96 8.37 -12.20
C LEU A 256 -4.78 9.10 -12.85
N LYS A 257 -5.05 9.97 -13.83
CA LYS A 257 -4.05 10.82 -14.48
C LYS A 257 -3.31 11.69 -13.48
N THR A 258 -4.04 12.31 -12.54
CA THR A 258 -3.47 13.16 -11.50
C THR A 258 -2.55 12.38 -10.56
N ALA A 259 -2.96 11.19 -10.12
CA ALA A 259 -2.16 10.34 -9.24
C ALA A 259 -0.81 9.98 -9.89
N LEU A 260 -0.84 9.51 -11.14
CA LEU A 260 0.36 9.12 -11.89
C LEU A 260 1.26 10.33 -12.24
N ALA A 261 0.68 11.45 -12.65
CA ALA A 261 1.44 12.66 -12.97
C ALA A 261 2.19 13.22 -11.75
N ARG A 262 1.53 13.28 -10.58
CA ARG A 262 2.17 13.75 -9.34
C ARG A 262 3.21 12.75 -8.82
N ALA A 263 2.97 11.46 -8.97
CA ALA A 263 3.94 10.41 -8.68
C ALA A 263 5.20 10.56 -9.56
N SER A 264 5.01 10.78 -10.86
CA SER A 264 6.09 11.02 -11.83
C SER A 264 6.89 12.29 -11.50
N GLU A 265 6.20 13.39 -11.16
CA GLU A 265 6.84 14.63 -10.71
C GLU A 265 7.71 14.42 -9.48
N ALA A 266 7.21 13.71 -8.46
CA ALA A 266 7.94 13.46 -7.23
C ALA A 266 9.23 12.66 -7.49
N VAL A 267 9.16 11.58 -8.28
CA VAL A 267 10.33 10.73 -8.55
C VAL A 267 11.35 11.39 -9.46
N LEU A 268 10.92 12.10 -10.52
CA LEU A 268 11.82 12.81 -11.43
C LEU A 268 12.49 14.00 -10.74
N GLY A 269 11.76 14.71 -9.86
CA GLY A 269 12.32 15.76 -9.02
C GLY A 269 13.44 15.23 -8.11
N TYR A 270 13.24 14.06 -7.50
CA TYR A 270 14.26 13.38 -6.71
C TYR A 270 15.49 13.00 -7.55
N TYR A 271 15.30 12.42 -8.74
CA TYR A 271 16.41 12.08 -9.63
C TYR A 271 17.20 13.31 -10.06
N CYS A 272 16.53 14.40 -10.42
CA CYS A 272 17.20 15.66 -10.75
C CYS A 272 18.07 16.15 -9.59
N GLN A 273 17.53 16.17 -8.37
CA GLN A 273 18.28 16.60 -7.19
C GLN A 273 19.49 15.69 -6.92
N ALA A 274 19.32 14.37 -7.05
CA ALA A 274 20.39 13.39 -6.85
C ALA A 274 21.50 13.52 -7.90
N VAL A 275 21.15 13.65 -9.19
CA VAL A 275 22.13 13.87 -10.27
C VAL A 275 22.89 15.18 -10.07
N HIS A 276 22.20 16.24 -9.67
CA HIS A 276 22.87 17.52 -9.39
C HIS A 276 23.86 17.39 -8.21
N ALA A 277 23.47 16.72 -7.13
CA ALA A 277 24.35 16.50 -5.98
C ALA A 277 25.58 15.65 -6.37
N LEU A 278 25.38 14.60 -7.17
CA LEU A 278 26.47 13.80 -7.73
C LEU A 278 27.42 14.63 -8.60
N GLY A 279 26.90 15.62 -9.33
CA GLY A 279 27.74 16.54 -10.10
C GLY A 279 28.71 17.33 -9.23
N ALA A 280 28.33 17.68 -8.00
CA ALA A 280 29.23 18.32 -7.04
C ALA A 280 30.25 17.33 -6.46
N GLU A 281 29.83 16.10 -6.18
CA GLU A 281 30.63 15.04 -5.53
C GLU A 281 31.68 14.40 -6.48
N LEU A 282 31.33 14.12 -7.74
CA LEU A 282 32.18 13.41 -8.70
C LEU A 282 33.04 14.36 -9.54
N SER A 283 33.96 15.08 -8.88
CA SER A 283 34.92 16.02 -9.49
C SER A 283 36.21 15.35 -9.97
N ILE A 284 36.08 14.20 -10.64
CA ILE A 284 37.24 13.41 -11.09
C ILE A 284 37.88 14.09 -12.31
N SER A 285 39.12 14.55 -12.16
CA SER A 285 39.91 15.16 -13.22
C SER A 285 40.76 14.13 -13.99
N THR A 286 40.79 14.28 -15.30
CA THR A 286 41.67 13.55 -16.23
C THR A 286 43.17 13.81 -15.99
N GLU A 287 43.53 14.87 -15.26
CA GLU A 287 44.91 15.13 -14.82
C GLU A 287 45.38 14.15 -13.74
N HIS A 288 44.45 13.52 -13.02
CA HIS A 288 44.75 12.65 -11.88
C HIS A 288 44.27 11.20 -12.07
N ALA A 289 43.25 10.97 -12.90
CA ALA A 289 42.70 9.65 -13.13
C ALA A 289 42.35 9.46 -14.62
N VAL A 290 42.60 8.25 -15.14
CA VAL A 290 42.15 7.90 -16.49
C VAL A 290 40.62 7.76 -16.47
N ALA A 291 39.95 8.52 -17.33
CA ALA A 291 38.51 8.40 -17.51
C ALA A 291 38.19 7.22 -18.42
N ASP A 292 37.09 6.53 -18.13
CA ASP A 292 36.59 5.47 -19.00
C ASP A 292 36.11 6.08 -20.32
N PRO A 293 36.47 5.53 -21.50
CA PRO A 293 36.05 6.06 -22.79
C PRO A 293 34.53 6.21 -22.94
N ALA A 294 33.73 5.35 -22.30
CA ALA A 294 32.27 5.47 -22.33
C ALA A 294 31.77 6.68 -21.54
N VAL A 295 32.46 7.05 -20.45
CA VAL A 295 32.16 8.27 -19.68
C VAL A 295 32.58 9.51 -20.46
N GLU A 296 33.73 9.47 -21.16
CA GLU A 296 34.14 10.55 -22.05
C GLU A 296 33.15 10.78 -23.20
N ALA A 297 32.56 9.70 -23.75
CA ALA A 297 31.52 9.82 -24.76
C ALA A 297 30.26 10.53 -24.22
N LEU A 298 29.81 10.19 -23.01
CA LEU A 298 28.71 10.89 -22.34
C LEU A 298 29.05 12.36 -22.07
N ALA A 299 30.29 12.64 -21.66
CA ALA A 299 30.77 14.00 -21.44
C ALA A 299 30.79 14.82 -22.72
N ALA A 300 31.26 14.25 -23.84
CA ALA A 300 31.26 14.90 -25.15
C ALA A 300 29.84 15.19 -25.66
N ALA A 301 28.88 14.29 -25.39
CA ALA A 301 27.48 14.47 -25.76
C ALA A 301 26.69 15.41 -24.83
N SER A 302 27.29 15.87 -23.73
CA SER A 302 26.58 16.65 -22.69
C SER A 302 26.21 18.08 -23.09
N GLY A 303 26.93 18.64 -24.07
CA GLY A 303 26.87 20.07 -24.41
C GLY A 303 27.51 21.00 -23.37
N ASP A 304 28.18 20.46 -22.34
CA ASP A 304 28.95 21.26 -21.38
C ASP A 304 30.36 21.52 -21.93
N ASP A 305 30.53 22.69 -22.56
CA ASP A 305 31.79 23.17 -23.16
C ASP A 305 32.55 24.16 -22.26
N ALA A 306 32.17 24.26 -20.97
CA ALA A 306 32.84 25.17 -20.05
C ALA A 306 34.31 24.78 -19.85
N THR A 307 35.22 25.70 -20.18
CA THR A 307 36.67 25.47 -20.10
C THR A 307 37.11 25.05 -18.69
N SER A 308 36.45 25.57 -17.65
CA SER A 308 36.76 25.26 -16.24
C SER A 308 36.41 23.83 -15.81
N ARG A 309 35.75 23.04 -16.66
CA ARG A 309 35.36 21.64 -16.40
C ARG A 309 35.84 20.70 -17.49
N ALA A 310 36.66 21.18 -18.43
CA ALA A 310 37.04 20.43 -19.63
C ALA A 310 37.71 19.09 -19.29
N ASP A 311 38.47 19.08 -18.20
CA ASP A 311 39.19 17.94 -17.64
C ASP A 311 38.35 17.09 -16.67
N GLU A 312 37.09 17.43 -16.38
CA GLU A 312 36.19 16.73 -15.44
C GLU A 312 35.05 15.96 -16.17
N PRO A 313 35.32 14.82 -16.82
CA PRO A 313 34.35 14.13 -17.69
C PRO A 313 33.11 13.63 -16.95
N TYR A 314 33.24 13.18 -15.70
CA TYR A 314 32.09 12.72 -14.91
C TYR A 314 31.11 13.86 -14.61
N ARG A 315 31.61 15.03 -14.25
CA ARG A 315 30.78 16.21 -13.99
C ARG A 315 30.09 16.67 -15.28
N ARG A 316 30.81 16.71 -16.41
CA ARG A 316 30.23 17.04 -17.73
C ARG A 316 29.14 16.04 -18.13
N ALA A 317 29.39 14.74 -18.00
CA ALA A 317 28.39 13.70 -18.27
C ALA A 317 27.12 13.89 -17.40
N LEU A 318 27.29 14.18 -16.10
CA LEU A 318 26.17 14.45 -15.18
C LEU A 318 25.39 15.72 -15.55
N SER A 319 26.06 16.77 -16.04
CA SER A 319 25.40 17.96 -16.61
C SER A 319 24.48 17.59 -17.78
N GLY A 320 24.96 16.72 -18.69
CA GLY A 320 24.17 16.20 -19.80
C GLY A 320 22.99 15.33 -19.36
N ILE A 321 23.24 14.40 -18.43
CA ILE A 321 22.19 13.54 -17.83
C ILE A 321 21.12 14.40 -17.16
N TYR A 322 21.51 15.46 -16.44
CA TYR A 322 20.57 16.40 -15.82
C TYR A 322 19.72 17.10 -16.88
N ALA A 323 20.32 17.58 -17.98
CA ALA A 323 19.58 18.23 -19.06
C ALA A 323 18.52 17.30 -19.69
N ARG A 324 18.88 16.03 -19.92
CA ARG A 324 17.95 14.99 -20.40
C ARG A 324 16.84 14.69 -19.39
N LEU A 325 17.17 14.59 -18.09
CA LEU A 325 16.19 14.42 -17.02
C LEU A 325 15.22 15.60 -16.94
N ALA A 326 15.72 16.82 -17.04
CA ALA A 326 14.90 18.03 -17.03
C ALA A 326 13.92 18.06 -18.21
N ALA A 327 14.37 17.69 -19.41
CA ALA A 327 13.51 17.53 -20.58
C ALA A 327 12.47 16.42 -20.38
N THR A 328 12.85 15.32 -19.73
CA THR A 328 11.94 14.20 -19.40
C THR A 328 10.84 14.64 -18.44
N GLN A 329 11.21 15.36 -17.38
CA GLN A 329 10.26 15.93 -16.43
C GLN A 329 9.29 16.89 -17.10
N GLN A 330 9.79 17.81 -17.94
CA GLN A 330 8.94 18.73 -18.69
C GLN A 330 7.98 17.98 -19.62
N LYS A 331 8.44 16.94 -20.32
CA LYS A 331 7.62 16.12 -21.22
C LYS A 331 6.52 15.36 -20.47
N LEU A 332 6.84 14.72 -19.36
CA LEU A 332 5.91 13.83 -18.65
C LEU A 332 4.96 14.57 -17.71
N THR A 333 5.38 15.71 -17.17
CA THR A 333 4.64 16.41 -16.10
C THR A 333 4.16 17.80 -16.51
N GLY A 334 4.68 18.35 -17.61
CA GLY A 334 4.45 19.75 -18.01
C GLY A 334 5.16 20.78 -17.11
N LYS A 335 5.92 20.35 -16.09
CA LYS A 335 6.57 21.23 -15.12
C LYS A 335 8.09 21.29 -15.33
N ALA A 336 8.65 22.46 -15.06
CA ALA A 336 10.09 22.67 -15.11
C ALA A 336 10.81 21.86 -14.01
N ALA A 337 12.03 21.44 -14.30
CA ALA A 337 12.90 20.78 -13.33
C ALA A 337 13.24 21.70 -12.14
N PRO A 338 13.57 21.15 -10.96
CA PRO A 338 13.85 21.96 -9.76
C PRO A 338 14.98 22.98 -9.90
N ARG A 339 15.95 22.75 -10.79
CA ARG A 339 17.09 23.64 -11.06
C ARG A 339 17.30 23.76 -12.57
N PRO A 340 16.52 24.58 -13.29
CA PRO A 340 16.64 24.69 -14.74
C PRO A 340 18.04 25.22 -15.11
N GLY A 341 18.72 24.48 -15.98
CA GLY A 341 20.05 24.84 -16.51
C GLY A 341 19.96 25.45 -17.91
N ARG A 342 21.11 25.92 -18.42
CA ARG A 342 21.23 26.42 -19.81
C ARG A 342 21.36 25.29 -20.84
N LEU A 343 21.81 24.12 -20.41
CA LEU A 343 21.99 22.96 -21.28
C LEU A 343 20.63 22.40 -21.70
N THR A 344 20.57 21.89 -22.93
CA THR A 344 19.39 21.23 -23.49
C THR A 344 19.73 19.79 -23.82
N GLY A 345 18.81 18.88 -23.57
CA GLY A 345 18.97 17.46 -23.84
C GLY A 345 17.67 16.84 -24.32
N ALA A 346 17.76 15.74 -25.07
CA ALA A 346 16.58 14.97 -25.45
C ALA A 346 16.02 14.20 -24.23
N PRO A 347 14.68 14.15 -24.05
CA PRO A 347 14.08 13.39 -22.96
C PRO A 347 14.42 11.90 -23.09
N TYR A 348 14.60 11.21 -21.97
CA TYR A 348 14.73 9.76 -21.94
C TYR A 348 13.45 9.11 -22.46
N ALA A 349 13.60 8.04 -23.26
CA ALA A 349 12.45 7.27 -23.74
C ALA A 349 11.93 6.34 -22.64
N SER A 350 12.82 5.82 -21.79
CA SER A 350 12.48 4.93 -20.69
C SER A 350 13.39 5.13 -19.46
N PRO A 351 12.99 4.62 -18.28
CA PRO A 351 13.88 4.55 -17.12
C PRO A 351 15.15 3.71 -17.37
N ALA A 352 15.08 2.73 -18.28
CA ALA A 352 16.23 1.89 -18.62
C ALA A 352 17.36 2.68 -19.28
N ASP A 353 17.02 3.69 -20.09
CA ASP A 353 18.01 4.56 -20.75
C ASP A 353 18.74 5.44 -19.72
N LEU A 354 18.00 6.01 -18.76
CA LEU A 354 18.61 6.75 -17.63
C LEU A 354 19.51 5.83 -16.81
N ARG A 355 19.04 4.63 -16.51
CA ARG A 355 19.82 3.63 -15.78
C ARG A 355 21.10 3.29 -16.52
N ALA A 356 21.06 3.13 -17.84
CA ALA A 356 22.23 2.80 -18.65
C ALA A 356 23.31 3.89 -18.57
N ASP A 357 22.94 5.17 -18.65
CA ASP A 357 23.87 6.29 -18.46
C ASP A 357 24.48 6.27 -17.05
N LEU A 358 23.67 6.08 -16.02
CA LEU A 358 24.16 6.02 -14.63
C LEU A 358 25.07 4.81 -14.35
N VAL A 359 24.76 3.65 -14.94
CA VAL A 359 25.61 2.44 -14.85
C VAL A 359 26.92 2.64 -15.59
N THR A 360 26.91 3.35 -16.71
CA THR A 360 28.14 3.73 -17.44
C THR A 360 29.07 4.54 -16.53
N LEU A 361 28.52 5.54 -15.81
CA LEU A 361 29.29 6.27 -14.80
C LEU A 361 29.82 5.32 -13.72
N ALA A 362 28.99 4.42 -13.20
CA ALA A 362 29.38 3.51 -12.13
C ALA A 362 30.49 2.52 -12.54
N HIS A 363 30.50 2.05 -13.79
CA HIS A 363 31.53 1.16 -14.31
C HIS A 363 32.89 1.85 -14.47
N GLY A 364 32.88 3.13 -14.87
CA GLY A 364 34.11 3.92 -15.02
C GLY A 364 34.78 4.27 -13.69
N LEU A 365 34.03 4.32 -12.59
CA LEU A 365 34.60 4.57 -11.26
C LEU A 365 35.51 3.41 -10.82
N GLY A 366 36.64 3.69 -10.14
CA GLY A 366 37.58 2.66 -9.63
C GLY A 366 37.08 1.90 -8.38
N THR A 367 37.82 0.91 -7.88
CA THR A 367 37.38 -0.06 -6.86
C THR A 367 36.71 0.55 -5.61
N ALA A 368 37.34 1.53 -4.96
CA ALA A 368 36.80 2.17 -3.75
C ALA A 368 35.54 3.02 -4.02
N LEU A 369 35.31 3.44 -5.27
CA LEU A 369 34.17 4.26 -5.70
C LEU A 369 33.05 3.43 -6.36
N LYS A 370 33.32 2.16 -6.73
CA LYS A 370 32.33 1.22 -7.29
C LYS A 370 31.29 0.77 -6.26
N THR A 371 31.63 0.75 -4.97
CA THR A 371 30.80 0.15 -3.92
C THR A 371 29.69 1.09 -3.42
N GLY A 372 28.67 1.29 -4.25
CA GLY A 372 27.30 1.56 -3.76
C GLY A 372 27.03 2.90 -3.07
N GLY A 373 27.78 3.96 -3.33
CA GLY A 373 27.51 5.30 -2.80
C GLY A 373 26.20 5.96 -3.26
N ALA A 374 26.15 7.29 -3.31
CA ALA A 374 24.97 8.01 -3.80
C ALA A 374 24.55 7.59 -5.23
N LEU A 375 25.51 7.31 -6.10
CA LEU A 375 25.25 6.81 -7.46
C LEU A 375 24.61 5.41 -7.45
N GLY A 376 25.11 4.49 -6.62
CA GLY A 376 24.53 3.16 -6.49
C GLY A 376 23.08 3.19 -6.00
N ARG A 377 22.80 4.04 -5.00
CA ARG A 377 21.43 4.29 -4.53
C ARG A 377 20.55 4.93 -5.60
N LEU A 378 21.07 5.86 -6.41
CA LEU A 378 20.30 6.45 -7.50
C LEU A 378 19.98 5.41 -8.59
N ILE A 379 20.94 4.58 -9.00
CA ILE A 379 20.69 3.49 -9.96
C ILE A 379 19.60 2.55 -9.40
N ARG A 380 19.69 2.17 -8.12
CA ARG A 380 18.66 1.36 -7.48
C ARG A 380 17.30 2.06 -7.46
N ALA A 381 17.26 3.36 -7.18
CA ALA A 381 16.03 4.12 -7.19
C ALA A 381 15.38 4.11 -8.59
N VAL A 382 16.16 4.20 -9.67
CA VAL A 382 15.64 4.08 -11.04
C VAL A 382 15.10 2.67 -11.33
N GLU A 383 15.78 1.62 -10.87
CA GLU A 383 15.34 0.23 -11.02
C GLU A 383 14.05 -0.09 -10.26
N THR A 384 13.88 0.49 -9.06
CA THR A 384 12.76 0.20 -8.16
C THR A 384 11.53 1.04 -8.49
N PHE A 385 11.70 2.33 -8.78
CA PHE A 385 10.60 3.31 -8.87
C PHE A 385 10.28 3.76 -10.31
N GLY A 386 11.20 3.55 -11.27
CA GLY A 386 11.01 3.99 -12.66
C GLY A 386 10.64 5.48 -12.78
N PHE A 387 9.80 5.84 -13.75
CA PHE A 387 9.25 7.21 -13.88
C PHE A 387 7.84 7.35 -13.29
N HIS A 388 7.37 6.34 -12.55
CA HIS A 388 5.99 6.27 -12.02
C HIS A 388 5.93 6.19 -10.49
N LEU A 389 7.07 6.13 -9.79
CA LEU A 389 7.22 6.05 -8.33
C LEU A 389 6.71 4.73 -7.74
N ALA A 390 5.42 4.43 -7.84
CA ALA A 390 4.82 3.21 -7.32
C ALA A 390 3.86 2.63 -8.36
N THR A 391 3.80 1.30 -8.46
CA THR A 391 2.84 0.65 -9.35
C THR A 391 1.43 0.86 -8.79
N LEU A 392 0.56 1.42 -9.62
CA LEU A 392 -0.83 1.65 -9.28
C LEU A 392 -1.68 0.47 -9.77
N ASP A 393 -2.52 -0.09 -8.90
CA ASP A 393 -3.50 -1.08 -9.34
C ASP A 393 -4.82 -0.42 -9.73
N LEU A 394 -5.47 -0.96 -10.75
CA LEU A 394 -6.88 -0.71 -11.01
C LEU A 394 -7.71 -1.73 -10.23
N ARG A 395 -8.86 -1.30 -9.70
CA ARG A 395 -9.81 -2.21 -9.06
C ARG A 395 -11.25 -1.79 -9.33
N GLN A 396 -12.09 -2.75 -9.70
CA GLN A 396 -13.53 -2.55 -9.90
C GLN A 396 -14.29 -3.86 -9.62
N ASN A 397 -15.58 -3.73 -9.28
CA ASN A 397 -16.48 -4.86 -9.05
C ASN A 397 -16.91 -5.55 -10.36
N SER A 398 -16.90 -6.88 -10.38
CA SER A 398 -17.29 -7.74 -11.51
C SER A 398 -18.65 -7.35 -12.11
N ALA A 399 -19.66 -7.07 -11.30
CA ALA A 399 -20.99 -6.72 -11.81
C ALA A 399 -20.99 -5.40 -12.63
N VAL A 400 -20.05 -4.50 -12.40
CA VAL A 400 -19.88 -3.30 -13.25
C VAL A 400 -19.33 -3.72 -14.61
N HIS A 401 -18.32 -4.60 -14.65
CA HIS A 401 -17.77 -5.14 -15.89
C HIS A 401 -18.86 -5.84 -16.71
N GLU A 402 -19.65 -6.69 -16.07
CA GLU A 402 -20.74 -7.44 -16.68
C GLU A 402 -21.75 -6.52 -17.39
N ARG A 403 -22.18 -5.44 -16.71
CA ARG A 403 -23.11 -4.44 -17.29
C ARG A 403 -22.50 -3.66 -18.45
N VAL A 404 -21.23 -3.25 -18.32
CA VAL A 404 -20.54 -2.52 -19.38
C VAL A 404 -20.35 -3.42 -20.60
N VAL A 405 -19.90 -4.66 -20.41
CA VAL A 405 -19.73 -5.63 -21.49
C VAL A 405 -21.07 -5.95 -22.16
N ALA A 406 -22.15 -6.12 -21.39
CA ALA A 406 -23.49 -6.30 -21.92
C ALA A 406 -23.92 -5.12 -22.83
N GLU A 407 -23.66 -3.87 -22.42
CA GLU A 407 -23.96 -2.70 -23.23
C GLU A 407 -23.11 -2.66 -24.51
N LEU A 408 -21.81 -2.96 -24.43
CA LEU A 408 -20.91 -3.00 -25.59
C LEU A 408 -21.35 -4.07 -26.61
N LEU A 409 -21.67 -5.28 -26.16
CA LEU A 409 -22.12 -6.38 -27.01
C LEU A 409 -23.46 -6.07 -27.68
N LYS A 410 -24.40 -5.47 -26.94
CA LYS A 410 -25.70 -5.07 -27.45
C LYS A 410 -25.59 -3.97 -28.50
N VAL A 411 -24.82 -2.91 -28.23
CA VAL A 411 -24.65 -1.77 -29.14
C VAL A 411 -23.90 -2.18 -30.41
N SER A 412 -22.92 -3.08 -30.29
CA SER A 412 -22.17 -3.61 -31.44
C SER A 412 -22.92 -4.66 -32.26
N GLY A 413 -24.12 -5.07 -31.81
CA GLY A 413 -24.98 -6.05 -32.47
C GLY A 413 -24.49 -7.50 -32.36
N VAL A 414 -23.64 -7.80 -31.38
CA VAL A 414 -23.05 -9.14 -31.17
C VAL A 414 -23.97 -10.02 -30.33
N GLU A 415 -24.47 -9.52 -29.20
CA GLU A 415 -25.37 -10.25 -28.30
C GLU A 415 -26.34 -9.26 -27.64
N PRO A 416 -27.67 -9.36 -27.88
CA PRO A 416 -28.65 -8.45 -27.31
C PRO A 416 -28.86 -8.57 -25.79
N ASP A 417 -28.67 -9.75 -25.20
CA ASP A 417 -28.94 -10.02 -23.78
C ASP A 417 -27.87 -10.91 -23.13
N TYR A 418 -26.65 -10.36 -23.03
CA TYR A 418 -25.50 -11.02 -22.42
C TYR A 418 -25.78 -11.52 -20.98
N LEU A 419 -26.55 -10.75 -20.21
CA LEU A 419 -26.82 -11.05 -18.80
C LEU A 419 -27.67 -12.32 -18.63
N ALA A 420 -28.47 -12.70 -19.64
CA ALA A 420 -29.28 -13.91 -19.62
C ALA A 420 -28.50 -15.19 -19.95
N LEU A 421 -27.25 -15.08 -20.44
CA LEU A 421 -26.40 -16.22 -20.74
C LEU A 421 -25.91 -16.91 -19.47
N ASP A 422 -25.77 -18.24 -19.53
CA ASP A 422 -25.05 -19.02 -18.53
C ASP A 422 -23.52 -18.87 -18.70
N GLU A 423 -22.76 -19.37 -17.72
CA GLU A 423 -21.30 -19.19 -17.68
C GLU A 423 -20.60 -19.76 -18.92
N ASP A 424 -20.97 -20.96 -19.36
CA ASP A 424 -20.34 -21.60 -20.52
C ASP A 424 -20.59 -20.78 -21.80
N ALA A 425 -21.82 -20.27 -21.99
CA ALA A 425 -22.15 -19.40 -23.11
C ALA A 425 -21.42 -18.05 -23.05
N ARG A 426 -21.30 -17.45 -21.85
CA ARG A 426 -20.51 -16.21 -21.64
C ARG A 426 -19.06 -16.42 -22.00
N VAL A 427 -18.42 -17.46 -21.46
CA VAL A 427 -17.03 -17.81 -21.75
C VAL A 427 -16.83 -18.05 -23.26
N ALA A 428 -17.70 -18.83 -23.91
CA ALA A 428 -17.60 -19.08 -25.35
C ALA A 428 -17.71 -17.80 -26.19
N LEU A 429 -18.64 -16.90 -25.83
CA LEU A 429 -18.83 -15.61 -26.48
C LEU A 429 -17.63 -14.69 -26.29
N LEU A 430 -17.19 -14.48 -25.05
CA LEU A 430 -16.07 -13.59 -24.73
C LEU A 430 -14.78 -14.04 -25.41
N ARG A 431 -14.51 -15.35 -25.43
CA ARG A 431 -13.33 -15.91 -26.11
C ARG A 431 -13.36 -15.67 -27.63
N ARG A 432 -14.53 -15.82 -28.25
CA ARG A 432 -14.72 -15.51 -29.67
C ARG A 432 -14.43 -14.03 -29.96
N GLU A 433 -14.96 -13.14 -29.12
CA GLU A 433 -14.72 -11.70 -29.28
C GLU A 433 -13.28 -11.31 -28.98
N LEU A 434 -12.62 -11.96 -28.00
CA LEU A 434 -11.21 -11.74 -27.71
C LEU A 434 -10.32 -12.16 -28.88
N ALA A 435 -10.62 -13.26 -29.56
CA ALA A 435 -9.88 -13.69 -30.75
C ALA A 435 -9.96 -12.70 -31.92
N ASN A 436 -10.97 -11.82 -31.94
CA ASN A 436 -11.16 -10.81 -32.97
C ASN A 436 -10.49 -9.48 -32.57
N ALA A 437 -9.57 -8.98 -33.41
CA ALA A 437 -8.84 -7.73 -33.18
C ALA A 437 -9.71 -6.47 -33.25
N ARG A 438 -10.92 -6.55 -33.81
CA ARG A 438 -11.86 -5.42 -33.86
C ARG A 438 -12.33 -5.04 -32.44
N PRO A 439 -12.29 -3.73 -32.09
CA PRO A 439 -13.00 -3.21 -30.92
C PRO A 439 -14.53 -3.31 -31.05
N LEU A 440 -15.23 -3.52 -29.94
CA LEU A 440 -16.69 -3.46 -29.84
C LEU A 440 -17.21 -2.02 -29.72
N THR A 441 -16.38 -1.13 -29.18
CA THR A 441 -16.69 0.28 -29.03
C THR A 441 -16.83 0.99 -30.37
N THR A 442 -17.79 1.92 -30.46
CA THR A 442 -17.98 2.78 -31.63
C THR A 442 -18.13 4.23 -31.20
N ARG A 443 -17.38 5.12 -31.85
CA ARG A 443 -17.47 6.58 -31.61
C ARG A 443 -18.80 7.21 -32.05
N PHE A 444 -19.67 6.43 -32.68
CA PHE A 444 -20.94 6.89 -33.26
C PHE A 444 -22.16 6.49 -32.41
N ALA A 445 -21.97 5.75 -31.31
CA ALA A 445 -23.02 5.43 -30.36
C ALA A 445 -22.91 6.28 -29.10
N ALA A 446 -24.04 6.46 -28.41
CA ALA A 446 -24.07 6.95 -27.06
C ALA A 446 -24.07 5.76 -26.10
N TYR A 447 -23.22 5.83 -25.09
CA TYR A 447 -23.15 4.85 -24.00
C TYR A 447 -23.69 5.47 -22.71
N SER A 448 -24.11 4.63 -21.78
CA SER A 448 -24.44 5.05 -20.42
C SER A 448 -23.25 5.75 -19.73
N ASP A 449 -23.53 6.59 -18.73
CA ASP A 449 -22.49 7.28 -17.95
C ASP A 449 -21.52 6.29 -17.27
N GLU A 450 -22.01 5.12 -16.85
CA GLU A 450 -21.20 4.05 -16.27
C GLU A 450 -20.20 3.51 -17.31
N THR A 451 -20.69 3.08 -18.47
CA THR A 451 -19.84 2.57 -19.57
C THR A 451 -18.86 3.63 -20.07
N ALA A 452 -19.31 4.86 -20.27
CA ALA A 452 -18.44 5.95 -20.70
C ALA A 452 -17.32 6.21 -19.67
N GLY A 453 -17.63 6.15 -18.37
CA GLY A 453 -16.67 6.29 -17.29
C GLY A 453 -15.63 5.15 -17.24
N GLU A 454 -16.07 3.90 -17.39
CA GLU A 454 -15.17 2.72 -17.45
C GLU A 454 -14.22 2.81 -18.65
N LEU A 455 -14.75 3.11 -19.85
CA LEU A 455 -13.93 3.26 -21.07
C LEU A 455 -12.93 4.42 -20.94
N ALA A 456 -13.33 5.55 -20.36
CA ALA A 456 -12.44 6.69 -20.16
C ALA A 456 -11.24 6.37 -19.25
N ILE A 457 -11.46 5.52 -18.24
CA ILE A 457 -10.38 5.09 -17.33
C ILE A 457 -9.43 4.11 -17.99
N LEU A 458 -9.96 3.16 -18.76
CA LEU A 458 -9.15 2.23 -19.52
C LEU A 458 -8.29 2.98 -20.55
N GLN A 459 -8.86 4.01 -21.19
CA GLN A 459 -8.10 4.87 -22.09
C GLN A 459 -7.00 5.63 -21.33
N ALA A 460 -7.32 6.17 -20.15
CA ALA A 460 -6.31 6.83 -19.30
C ALA A 460 -5.19 5.87 -18.85
N ALA A 461 -5.49 4.59 -18.63
CA ALA A 461 -4.49 3.55 -18.36
C ALA A 461 -3.60 3.28 -19.60
N ALA A 462 -4.19 3.22 -20.80
CA ALA A 462 -3.43 3.06 -22.04
C ALA A 462 -2.51 4.26 -22.31
N ASP A 463 -3.00 5.48 -22.09
CA ASP A 463 -2.21 6.71 -22.18
C ASP A 463 -1.05 6.69 -21.16
N ALA A 464 -1.31 6.21 -19.94
CA ALA A 464 -0.29 6.06 -18.90
C ALA A 464 0.80 5.05 -19.28
N HIS A 465 0.46 3.91 -19.89
CA HIS A 465 1.45 2.95 -20.39
C HIS A 465 2.36 3.58 -21.44
N ALA A 466 1.79 4.39 -22.34
CA ALA A 466 2.56 5.10 -23.36
C ALA A 466 3.48 6.19 -22.77
N ALA A 467 3.05 6.86 -21.69
CA ALA A 467 3.80 7.94 -21.07
C ALA A 467 4.86 7.47 -20.07
N TYR A 468 4.50 6.56 -19.16
CA TYR A 468 5.33 6.16 -18.01
C TYR A 468 5.93 4.76 -18.13
N GLY A 469 5.53 4.01 -19.16
CA GLY A 469 5.90 2.62 -19.38
C GLY A 469 4.96 1.62 -18.68
N PRO A 470 4.99 0.34 -19.07
CA PRO A 470 4.01 -0.67 -18.64
C PRO A 470 4.06 -1.03 -17.14
N ALA A 471 5.11 -0.63 -16.43
CA ALA A 471 5.23 -0.90 -14.99
C ALA A 471 4.37 0.03 -14.12
N CYS A 472 3.81 1.11 -14.68
CA CYS A 472 2.99 2.04 -13.90
C CYS A 472 1.65 1.43 -13.46
N ILE A 473 1.09 0.52 -14.27
CA ILE A 473 -0.14 -0.21 -13.97
C ILE A 473 0.07 -1.63 -14.49
N THR A 474 0.10 -2.61 -13.60
CA THR A 474 0.33 -4.02 -13.99
C THR A 474 -0.87 -4.91 -13.72
N ASN A 475 -1.79 -4.49 -12.83
CA ASN A 475 -2.89 -5.33 -12.38
C ASN A 475 -4.23 -4.59 -12.45
N TYR A 476 -5.25 -5.35 -12.81
CA TYR A 476 -6.66 -5.00 -12.71
C TYR A 476 -7.33 -6.02 -11.82
N ILE A 477 -7.69 -5.60 -10.60
CA ILE A 477 -8.32 -6.43 -9.58
C ILE A 477 -9.83 -6.44 -9.79
N VAL A 478 -10.40 -7.63 -9.84
CA VAL A 478 -11.83 -7.87 -10.04
C VAL A 478 -12.45 -8.25 -8.70
N SER A 479 -13.04 -7.27 -8.00
CA SER A 479 -13.75 -7.53 -6.74
C SER A 479 -15.00 -8.37 -6.99
N MET A 480 -15.37 -9.19 -5.99
CA MET A 480 -16.49 -10.14 -6.10
C MET A 480 -16.38 -11.03 -7.35
N ALA A 481 -15.17 -11.51 -7.66
CA ALA A 481 -14.97 -12.47 -8.74
C ALA A 481 -15.49 -13.84 -8.30
N GLN A 482 -16.34 -14.45 -9.13
CA GLN A 482 -16.99 -15.74 -8.85
C GLN A 482 -16.79 -16.77 -9.96
N SER A 483 -16.40 -16.32 -11.15
CA SER A 483 -16.43 -17.11 -12.38
C SER A 483 -15.27 -16.78 -13.33
N VAL A 484 -15.16 -17.52 -14.43
CA VAL A 484 -14.13 -17.29 -15.46
C VAL A 484 -14.52 -16.10 -16.34
N SER A 485 -15.82 -15.90 -16.60
CA SER A 485 -16.30 -14.74 -17.38
C SER A 485 -15.87 -13.42 -16.77
N ASP A 486 -15.90 -13.28 -15.44
CA ASP A 486 -15.49 -12.05 -14.72
C ASP A 486 -14.08 -11.57 -15.13
N LEU A 487 -13.15 -12.51 -15.35
CA LEU A 487 -11.78 -12.20 -15.79
C LEU A 487 -11.68 -11.95 -17.29
N LEU A 488 -12.46 -12.68 -18.10
CA LEU A 488 -12.50 -12.49 -19.54
C LEU A 488 -13.14 -11.15 -19.93
N GLU A 489 -14.13 -10.67 -19.18
CA GLU A 489 -14.73 -9.35 -19.33
C GLU A 489 -13.69 -8.25 -19.21
N VAL A 490 -12.80 -8.32 -18.20
CA VAL A 490 -11.68 -7.38 -18.08
C VAL A 490 -10.73 -7.46 -19.27
N ASN A 491 -10.37 -8.66 -19.74
CA ASN A 491 -9.54 -8.78 -20.94
C ASN A 491 -10.23 -8.15 -22.18
N LEU A 492 -11.55 -8.31 -22.30
CA LEU A 492 -12.32 -7.73 -23.41
C LEU A 492 -12.30 -6.21 -23.32
N LEU A 493 -12.50 -5.65 -22.12
CA LEU A 493 -12.41 -4.22 -21.87
C LEU A 493 -11.00 -3.66 -22.14
N LEU A 494 -9.94 -4.39 -21.77
CA LEU A 494 -8.56 -4.03 -22.09
C LEU A 494 -8.27 -4.06 -23.59
N LYS A 495 -8.96 -4.93 -24.36
CA LYS A 495 -8.85 -5.00 -25.82
C LYS A 495 -9.32 -3.70 -26.48
N GLU A 496 -10.39 -3.09 -25.95
CA GLU A 496 -10.96 -1.85 -26.49
C GLU A 496 -9.96 -0.69 -26.53
N VAL A 497 -8.96 -0.71 -25.64
CA VAL A 497 -7.92 0.33 -25.54
C VAL A 497 -6.53 -0.17 -25.96
N GLY A 498 -6.46 -1.36 -26.57
CA GLY A 498 -5.22 -1.95 -27.10
C GLY A 498 -4.24 -2.46 -26.04
N LEU A 499 -4.71 -2.64 -24.79
CA LEU A 499 -3.94 -3.23 -23.68
C LEU A 499 -4.08 -4.75 -23.62
N TYR A 500 -5.08 -5.32 -24.29
CA TYR A 500 -5.11 -6.71 -24.74
C TYR A 500 -4.97 -6.75 -26.25
N ARG A 501 -4.14 -7.66 -26.78
CA ARG A 501 -3.96 -7.88 -28.22
C ARG A 501 -4.11 -9.36 -28.55
N PRO A 502 -5.04 -9.72 -29.44
CA PRO A 502 -5.14 -11.09 -29.94
C PRO A 502 -4.08 -11.41 -31.00
N GLY A 503 -4.04 -12.68 -31.39
CA GLY A 503 -3.15 -13.21 -32.43
C GLY A 503 -2.63 -14.59 -32.04
N ASP A 504 -1.69 -15.11 -32.83
CA ASP A 504 -1.04 -16.41 -32.56
C ASP A 504 -0.30 -16.41 -31.21
N THR A 505 0.13 -15.24 -30.75
CA THR A 505 0.70 -15.02 -29.41
C THR A 505 -0.08 -13.88 -28.75
N PRO A 506 -1.22 -14.17 -28.08
CA PRO A 506 -2.01 -13.15 -27.44
C PRO A 506 -1.24 -12.52 -26.29
N THR A 507 -1.44 -11.22 -26.06
CA THR A 507 -0.76 -10.47 -25.00
C THR A 507 -1.75 -9.60 -24.23
N ALA A 508 -1.53 -9.50 -22.92
CA ALA A 508 -2.26 -8.58 -22.05
C ALA A 508 -1.25 -7.79 -21.20
N ALA A 509 -1.20 -6.48 -21.41
CA ALA A 509 -0.28 -5.59 -20.71
C ALA A 509 -0.62 -5.43 -19.22
N ILE A 510 -1.91 -5.55 -18.88
CA ILE A 510 -2.42 -5.54 -17.51
C ILE A 510 -2.98 -6.94 -17.21
N MET A 511 -2.66 -7.48 -16.03
CA MET A 511 -3.15 -8.77 -15.57
C MET A 511 -4.54 -8.61 -14.95
N ALA A 512 -5.52 -9.40 -15.41
CA ALA A 512 -6.77 -9.60 -14.69
C ALA A 512 -6.50 -10.46 -13.44
N VAL A 513 -6.83 -9.93 -12.26
CA VAL A 513 -6.58 -10.56 -10.96
C VAL A 513 -7.93 -10.80 -10.27
N PRO A 514 -8.35 -12.06 -10.07
CA PRO A 514 -9.58 -12.33 -9.31
C PRO A 514 -9.36 -11.99 -7.84
N LEU A 515 -10.34 -11.33 -7.22
CA LEU A 515 -10.43 -11.17 -5.79
C LEU A 515 -11.59 -12.02 -5.25
N PHE A 516 -11.23 -13.13 -4.59
CA PHE A 516 -12.17 -14.02 -3.91
C PHE A 516 -12.45 -13.50 -2.49
N GLU A 517 -13.69 -13.08 -2.25
CA GLU A 517 -14.07 -12.30 -1.05
C GLU A 517 -15.00 -13.02 -0.09
N THR A 518 -15.91 -13.87 -0.56
CA THR A 518 -16.81 -14.65 0.32
C THR A 518 -16.25 -16.03 0.63
N ILE A 519 -16.85 -16.73 1.59
CA ILE A 519 -16.45 -18.12 1.88
C ILE A 519 -16.67 -19.02 0.66
N GLY A 520 -17.80 -18.88 -0.02
CA GLY A 520 -18.11 -19.66 -1.23
C GLY A 520 -17.13 -19.37 -2.37
N ASP A 521 -16.73 -18.11 -2.56
CA ASP A 521 -15.75 -17.74 -3.59
C ASP A 521 -14.36 -18.34 -3.30
N LEU A 522 -13.94 -18.35 -2.03
CA LEU A 522 -12.68 -18.97 -1.61
C LEU A 522 -12.67 -20.48 -1.85
N GLU A 523 -13.78 -21.16 -1.60
CA GLU A 523 -13.94 -22.60 -1.88
C GLU A 523 -13.96 -22.89 -3.39
N ALA A 524 -14.53 -21.99 -4.20
CA ALA A 524 -14.58 -22.11 -5.66
C ALA A 524 -13.27 -21.74 -6.37
N ALA A 525 -12.39 -20.98 -5.70
CA ALA A 525 -11.17 -20.43 -6.30
C ALA A 525 -10.30 -21.45 -7.07
N PRO A 526 -10.01 -22.66 -6.56
CA PRO A 526 -9.21 -23.64 -7.30
C PRO A 526 -9.86 -24.09 -8.61
N ALA A 527 -11.19 -24.25 -8.63
CA ALA A 527 -11.93 -24.66 -9.82
C ALA A 527 -11.93 -23.54 -10.88
N VAL A 528 -12.20 -22.30 -10.46
CA VAL A 528 -12.15 -21.11 -11.34
C VAL A 528 -10.76 -20.95 -11.96
N MET A 529 -9.70 -21.04 -11.15
CA MET A 529 -8.33 -20.90 -11.65
C MET A 529 -7.89 -22.06 -12.55
N THR A 530 -8.39 -23.28 -12.29
CA THR A 530 -8.16 -24.43 -13.17
C THR A 530 -8.77 -24.19 -14.55
N ALA A 531 -10.02 -23.73 -14.59
CA ALA A 531 -10.70 -23.41 -15.83
C ALA A 531 -10.04 -22.21 -16.56
N TRP A 532 -9.60 -21.19 -15.82
CA TRP A 532 -8.85 -20.04 -16.36
C TRP A 532 -7.57 -20.48 -17.08
N PHE A 533 -6.73 -21.32 -16.45
CA PHE A 533 -5.49 -21.81 -17.07
C PHE A 533 -5.73 -22.83 -18.18
N ALA A 534 -6.90 -23.46 -18.25
CA ALA A 534 -7.25 -24.35 -19.36
C ALA A 534 -7.52 -23.60 -20.67
N LEU A 535 -7.75 -22.28 -20.63
CA LEU A 535 -7.92 -21.46 -21.83
C LEU A 535 -6.56 -21.24 -22.53
N PRO A 536 -6.37 -21.66 -23.80
CA PRO A 536 -5.08 -21.58 -24.49
C PRO A 536 -4.46 -20.17 -24.55
N GLU A 537 -5.30 -19.17 -24.81
CA GLU A 537 -4.88 -17.77 -24.87
C GLU A 537 -4.37 -17.27 -23.51
N ILE A 538 -5.00 -17.70 -22.42
CA ILE A 538 -4.60 -17.35 -21.06
C ILE A 538 -3.35 -18.11 -20.64
N ALA A 539 -3.28 -19.42 -20.92
CA ALA A 539 -2.09 -20.21 -20.65
C ALA A 539 -0.84 -19.62 -21.32
N THR A 540 -0.99 -19.12 -22.55
CA THR A 540 0.09 -18.45 -23.28
C THR A 540 0.52 -17.16 -22.59
N ILE A 541 -0.43 -16.29 -22.23
CA ILE A 541 -0.16 -15.02 -21.52
C ILE A 541 0.49 -15.29 -20.15
N ALA A 542 -0.07 -16.22 -19.37
CA ALA A 542 0.40 -16.54 -18.03
C ALA A 542 1.82 -17.13 -18.05
N LYS A 543 2.13 -18.04 -18.98
CA LYS A 543 3.48 -18.61 -19.13
C LYS A 543 4.49 -17.58 -19.60
N ALA A 544 4.13 -16.71 -20.55
CA ALA A 544 4.99 -15.62 -21.00
C ALA A 544 5.32 -14.63 -19.87
N ARG A 545 4.34 -14.39 -18.97
CA ARG A 545 4.52 -13.56 -17.77
C ARG A 545 5.26 -14.28 -16.63
N GLY A 546 5.22 -15.62 -16.63
CA GLY A 546 5.83 -16.49 -15.61
C GLY A 546 5.06 -16.59 -14.29
N HIS A 547 4.01 -15.80 -14.09
CA HIS A 547 3.19 -15.83 -12.88
C HIS A 547 1.76 -15.32 -13.14
N GLN A 548 0.85 -15.69 -12.25
CA GLN A 548 -0.51 -15.15 -12.17
C GLN A 548 -0.81 -14.81 -10.72
N GLU A 549 -1.50 -13.70 -10.52
CA GLU A 549 -1.90 -13.25 -9.19
C GLU A 549 -3.35 -13.63 -8.91
N VAL A 550 -3.60 -14.01 -7.66
CA VAL A 550 -4.92 -14.16 -7.06
C VAL A 550 -4.95 -13.31 -5.79
N MET A 551 -5.96 -12.44 -5.68
CA MET A 551 -6.18 -11.67 -4.46
C MET A 551 -7.17 -12.41 -3.56
N ILE A 552 -6.89 -12.44 -2.25
CA ILE A 552 -7.74 -13.09 -1.26
C ILE A 552 -8.23 -12.06 -0.22
N GLY A 553 -9.55 -11.99 -0.05
CA GLY A 553 -10.20 -11.01 0.82
C GLY A 553 -10.37 -11.52 2.25
N TYR A 554 -9.83 -10.80 3.24
CA TYR A 554 -9.97 -11.16 4.66
C TYR A 554 -11.19 -10.51 5.33
N SER A 555 -11.38 -9.20 5.13
CA SER A 555 -12.45 -8.48 5.86
C SER A 555 -13.85 -8.84 5.37
N ASP A 556 -14.03 -9.01 4.06
CA ASP A 556 -15.32 -9.41 3.49
C ASP A 556 -15.66 -10.87 3.85
N SER A 557 -14.68 -11.80 3.79
CA SER A 557 -14.90 -13.18 4.23
C SER A 557 -15.16 -13.28 5.73
N ASN A 558 -14.57 -12.39 6.55
CA ASN A 558 -14.89 -12.29 7.98
C ASN A 558 -16.31 -11.77 8.22
N LYS A 559 -16.77 -10.77 7.45
CA LYS A 559 -18.16 -10.29 7.51
C LYS A 559 -19.14 -11.39 7.08
N ASP A 560 -18.72 -12.28 6.21
CA ASP A 560 -19.49 -13.42 5.74
C ASP A 560 -19.47 -14.59 6.75
N GLY A 561 -18.32 -15.17 7.05
CA GLY A 561 -18.22 -16.39 7.85
C GLY A 561 -17.78 -16.23 9.30
N GLY A 562 -17.43 -15.03 9.76
CA GLY A 562 -16.77 -14.80 11.05
C GLY A 562 -15.26 -15.05 11.02
N TYR A 563 -14.56 -14.63 12.08
CA TYR A 563 -13.10 -14.46 12.07
C TYR A 563 -12.32 -15.78 11.94
N LEU A 564 -12.74 -16.81 12.69
CA LEU A 564 -12.06 -18.10 12.70
C LEU A 564 -12.24 -18.81 11.36
N THR A 565 -13.48 -18.92 10.88
CA THR A 565 -13.84 -19.56 9.61
C THR A 565 -13.18 -18.87 8.43
N SER A 566 -13.24 -17.53 8.35
CA SER A 566 -12.58 -16.79 7.27
C SER A 566 -11.07 -17.03 7.24
N THR A 567 -10.39 -16.95 8.39
CA THR A 567 -8.93 -17.21 8.47
C THR A 567 -8.59 -18.64 8.04
N TRP A 568 -9.40 -19.62 8.47
CA TRP A 568 -9.19 -21.03 8.10
C TRP A 568 -9.44 -21.29 6.61
N GLN A 569 -10.52 -20.73 6.05
CA GLN A 569 -10.86 -20.89 4.65
C GLN A 569 -9.85 -20.20 3.72
N LEU A 570 -9.27 -19.07 4.13
CA LEU A 570 -8.15 -18.45 3.42
C LEU A 570 -6.92 -19.37 3.37
N SER A 571 -6.62 -20.05 4.48
CA SER A 571 -5.53 -21.05 4.53
C SER A 571 -5.81 -22.23 3.59
N LYS A 572 -7.03 -22.77 3.63
CA LYS A 572 -7.47 -23.88 2.77
C LYS A 572 -7.42 -23.50 1.28
N ALA A 573 -8.00 -22.37 0.91
CA ALA A 573 -8.02 -21.88 -0.46
C ALA A 573 -6.59 -21.65 -0.99
N SER A 574 -5.74 -20.99 -0.22
CA SER A 574 -4.33 -20.76 -0.59
C SER A 574 -3.57 -22.07 -0.80
N THR A 575 -3.79 -23.05 0.07
CA THR A 575 -3.20 -24.40 -0.05
C THR A 575 -3.73 -25.15 -1.27
N ALA A 576 -5.03 -25.05 -1.55
CA ALA A 576 -5.69 -25.71 -2.67
C ALA A 576 -5.34 -25.10 -4.04
N LEU A 577 -4.95 -23.83 -4.09
CA LEU A 577 -4.46 -23.18 -5.31
C LEU A 577 -3.08 -23.68 -5.73
N ARG A 578 -2.22 -24.08 -4.79
CA ARG A 578 -0.86 -24.54 -5.09
C ARG A 578 -0.78 -25.60 -6.21
N PRO A 579 -1.46 -26.76 -6.13
CA PRO A 579 -1.40 -27.77 -7.19
C PRO A 579 -1.95 -27.27 -8.54
N VAL A 580 -2.91 -26.33 -8.53
CA VAL A 580 -3.47 -25.73 -9.77
C VAL A 580 -2.39 -24.95 -10.52
N PHE A 581 -1.62 -24.12 -9.80
CA PHE A 581 -0.53 -23.33 -10.37
C PHE A 581 0.67 -24.21 -10.80
N GLU A 582 1.00 -25.23 -10.00
CA GLU A 582 2.04 -26.21 -10.35
C GLU A 582 1.70 -26.96 -11.65
N GLN A 583 0.45 -27.42 -11.80
CA GLN A 583 -0.01 -28.09 -13.02
C GLN A 583 0.00 -27.17 -14.24
N ALA A 584 -0.29 -25.88 -14.06
CA ALA A 584 -0.22 -24.87 -15.13
C ALA A 584 1.22 -24.51 -15.52
N GLY A 585 2.21 -24.77 -14.66
CA GLY A 585 3.60 -24.32 -14.82
C GLY A 585 3.73 -22.80 -14.71
N VAL A 586 2.94 -22.18 -13.84
CA VAL A 586 2.88 -20.72 -13.64
C VAL A 586 3.17 -20.41 -12.17
N GLY A 587 4.03 -19.43 -11.90
CA GLY A 587 4.32 -19.00 -10.53
C GLY A 587 3.08 -18.43 -9.84
N MET A 588 2.83 -18.86 -8.60
CA MET A 588 1.72 -18.34 -7.80
C MET A 588 2.13 -17.06 -7.09
N GLN A 589 1.26 -16.05 -7.14
CA GLN A 589 1.41 -14.81 -6.38
C GLN A 589 0.11 -14.52 -5.65
N LEU A 590 0.15 -14.51 -4.32
CA LEU A 590 -1.01 -14.15 -3.52
C LEU A 590 -0.95 -12.68 -3.13
N PHE A 591 -2.05 -11.97 -3.40
CA PHE A 591 -2.26 -10.63 -2.91
C PHE A 591 -3.20 -10.68 -1.70
N HIS A 592 -2.64 -10.45 -0.53
CA HIS A 592 -3.35 -10.46 0.73
C HIS A 592 -4.12 -9.14 0.91
N GLY A 593 -5.45 -9.26 0.89
CA GLY A 593 -6.37 -8.15 1.08
C GLY A 593 -6.40 -7.59 2.50
N ARG A 594 -7.22 -6.55 2.65
CA ARG A 594 -7.43 -5.82 3.90
C ARG A 594 -7.85 -6.75 5.04
N GLY A 595 -7.13 -6.74 6.18
CA GLY A 595 -7.69 -7.10 7.48
C GLY A 595 -7.26 -8.42 8.13
N GLY A 596 -6.31 -9.17 7.54
CA GLY A 596 -5.65 -10.28 8.25
C GLY A 596 -4.67 -9.80 9.33
N ALA A 597 -4.14 -10.72 10.14
CA ALA A 597 -3.10 -10.45 11.15
C ALA A 597 -1.90 -9.64 10.61
N VAL A 598 -1.61 -9.76 9.31
CA VAL A 598 -0.54 -9.04 8.59
C VAL A 598 -0.79 -7.51 8.47
N GLY A 599 -2.07 -7.08 8.39
CA GLY A 599 -2.44 -5.73 7.95
C GLY A 599 -2.97 -4.78 9.02
N ARG A 600 -3.48 -5.28 10.16
CA ARG A 600 -4.20 -4.45 11.16
C ARG A 600 -3.32 -3.84 12.26
N GLY A 601 -2.00 -3.97 12.18
CA GLY A 601 -1.10 -3.43 13.22
C GLY A 601 -1.25 -4.09 14.60
N GLY A 602 -2.14 -5.08 14.75
CA GLY A 602 -2.34 -5.84 15.99
C GLY A 602 -1.37 -7.02 16.17
N GLY A 603 -0.36 -7.13 15.32
CA GLY A 603 0.64 -8.20 15.35
C GLY A 603 1.79 -7.95 14.39
N SER A 604 2.86 -8.75 14.52
CA SER A 604 4.04 -8.64 13.66
C SER A 604 3.75 -9.10 12.24
N ALA A 605 4.05 -8.23 11.25
CA ALA A 605 4.02 -8.61 9.83
C ALA A 605 4.99 -9.77 9.55
N PHE A 606 6.12 -9.84 10.25
CA PHE A 606 7.07 -10.92 10.12
C PHE A 606 6.46 -12.27 10.51
N ALA A 607 5.85 -12.35 11.69
CA ALA A 607 5.20 -13.58 12.17
C ALA A 607 4.03 -13.99 11.27
N ALA A 608 3.23 -13.02 10.81
CA ALA A 608 2.05 -13.30 10.00
C ALA A 608 2.38 -13.79 8.57
N ILE A 609 3.49 -13.33 7.97
CA ILE A 609 4.00 -13.85 6.69
C ILE A 609 4.57 -15.26 6.88
N ARG A 610 5.32 -15.51 7.95
CA ARG A 610 5.84 -16.86 8.26
C ARG A 610 4.75 -17.88 8.57
N ALA A 611 3.57 -17.42 9.00
CA ALA A 611 2.41 -18.27 9.25
C ALA A 611 1.61 -18.60 7.98
N GLN A 612 1.98 -18.10 6.80
CA GLN A 612 1.31 -18.48 5.56
C GLN A 612 1.53 -19.97 5.25
N PRO A 613 0.58 -20.64 4.58
CA PRO A 613 0.72 -22.06 4.26
C PRO A 613 1.96 -22.33 3.41
N VAL A 614 2.59 -23.49 3.63
CA VAL A 614 3.86 -23.82 2.97
C VAL A 614 3.71 -23.87 1.45
N GLY A 615 4.67 -23.24 0.76
CA GLY A 615 4.68 -23.18 -0.69
C GLY A 615 3.69 -22.19 -1.28
N THR A 616 3.05 -21.32 -0.48
CA THR A 616 2.16 -20.27 -1.00
C THR A 616 2.85 -18.94 -1.24
N VAL A 617 3.97 -18.68 -0.57
CA VAL A 617 4.71 -17.42 -0.67
C VAL A 617 5.66 -17.42 -1.87
N GLN A 618 6.51 -18.44 -2.02
CA GLN A 618 7.40 -18.63 -3.19
C GLN A 618 8.18 -17.36 -3.63
N GLY A 619 8.61 -16.52 -2.67
CA GLY A 619 9.29 -15.24 -2.93
C GLY A 619 8.38 -14.12 -3.46
N ARG A 620 7.08 -14.38 -3.66
CA ARG A 620 6.11 -13.48 -4.30
C ARG A 620 4.91 -13.23 -3.39
N ILE A 621 4.89 -12.06 -2.75
CA ILE A 621 3.81 -11.66 -1.85
C ILE A 621 3.45 -10.18 -2.04
N ARG A 622 2.15 -9.90 -2.05
CA ARG A 622 1.64 -8.52 -2.00
C ARG A 622 0.72 -8.37 -0.83
N ILE A 623 0.81 -7.23 -0.15
CA ILE A 623 0.12 -7.00 1.11
C ILE A 623 -0.52 -5.63 1.06
N THR A 624 -1.81 -5.59 1.37
CA THR A 624 -2.53 -4.32 1.50
C THR A 624 -2.10 -3.62 2.79
N GLU A 625 -1.45 -2.47 2.67
CA GLU A 625 -1.12 -1.61 3.80
C GLU A 625 -2.29 -0.66 4.06
N GLN A 626 -3.01 -0.93 5.15
CA GLN A 626 -4.22 -0.19 5.51
C GLN A 626 -3.84 1.24 5.91
N GLY A 627 -4.61 2.23 5.46
CA GLY A 627 -4.27 3.61 5.75
C GLY A 627 -4.19 3.94 7.24
N GLU A 628 -4.95 3.26 8.10
CA GLU A 628 -4.87 3.38 9.56
C GLU A 628 -3.50 2.99 10.16
N VAL A 629 -2.75 2.08 9.52
CA VAL A 629 -1.43 1.63 9.99
C VAL A 629 -0.26 2.28 9.26
N ILE A 630 -0.50 2.96 8.12
CA ILE A 630 0.57 3.57 7.32
C ILE A 630 1.41 4.54 8.17
N ALA A 631 0.76 5.34 9.01
CA ALA A 631 1.47 6.30 9.85
C ALA A 631 2.39 5.63 10.88
N ALA A 632 2.02 4.48 11.44
CA ALA A 632 2.83 3.75 12.40
C ALA A 632 3.98 2.99 11.71
N LYS A 633 3.69 2.31 10.59
CA LYS A 633 4.69 1.51 9.85
C LYS A 633 5.64 2.36 9.00
N TYR A 634 5.19 3.49 8.49
CA TYR A 634 5.89 4.29 7.49
C TYR A 634 5.96 5.79 7.83
N GLY A 635 5.64 6.17 9.07
CA GLY A 635 5.66 7.57 9.51
C GLY A 635 7.06 8.19 9.54
N THR A 636 8.10 7.37 9.72
CA THR A 636 9.50 7.77 9.68
C THR A 636 10.29 6.83 8.80
N ARG A 637 11.47 7.28 8.35
CA ARG A 637 12.40 6.45 7.59
C ARG A 637 12.82 5.19 8.35
N ASP A 638 13.11 5.31 9.63
CA ASP A 638 13.59 4.18 10.44
C ASP A 638 12.50 3.13 10.69
N ALA A 639 11.27 3.58 10.98
CA ALA A 639 10.11 2.69 11.10
C ALA A 639 9.84 1.96 9.77
N ALA A 640 9.87 2.71 8.65
CA ALA A 640 9.71 2.13 7.32
C ALA A 640 10.80 1.11 7.01
N MET A 641 12.06 1.44 7.28
CA MET A 641 13.17 0.52 7.03
C MET A 641 13.01 -0.77 7.84
N THR A 642 12.65 -0.67 9.12
CA THR A 642 12.40 -1.82 10.00
C THR A 642 11.26 -2.69 9.48
N ASN A 643 10.12 -2.09 9.12
CA ASN A 643 8.95 -2.83 8.63
C ASN A 643 9.21 -3.49 7.26
N LEU A 644 9.85 -2.78 6.33
CA LEU A 644 10.17 -3.31 5.00
C LEU A 644 11.19 -4.46 5.07
N GLU A 645 12.16 -4.35 5.97
CA GLU A 645 13.15 -5.39 6.25
C GLU A 645 12.53 -6.63 6.91
N ALA A 646 11.56 -6.43 7.81
CA ALA A 646 10.76 -7.51 8.39
C ALA A 646 9.92 -8.24 7.33
N ILE A 647 9.26 -7.52 6.42
CA ILE A 647 8.49 -8.15 5.33
C ILE A 647 9.42 -8.93 4.39
N ALA A 648 10.57 -8.35 4.02
CA ALA A 648 11.54 -8.99 3.13
C ALA A 648 12.12 -10.29 3.73
N SER A 649 12.58 -10.23 4.99
CA SER A 649 13.15 -11.38 5.70
C SER A 649 12.11 -12.47 5.94
N ALA A 650 10.89 -12.13 6.35
CA ALA A 650 9.82 -13.10 6.54
C ALA A 650 9.43 -13.82 5.25
N THR A 651 9.39 -13.09 4.12
CA THR A 651 9.10 -13.66 2.81
C THR A 651 10.18 -14.67 2.42
N LEU A 652 11.46 -14.33 2.66
CA LEU A 652 12.57 -15.23 2.38
C LEU A 652 12.47 -16.52 3.20
N LEU A 653 12.25 -16.39 4.52
CA LEU A 653 12.10 -17.52 5.42
C LEU A 653 10.88 -18.38 5.05
N ALA A 654 9.70 -17.77 4.86
CA ALA A 654 8.48 -18.49 4.49
C ALA A 654 8.57 -19.24 3.15
N SER A 655 9.54 -18.87 2.30
CA SER A 655 9.74 -19.49 0.99
C SER A 655 10.77 -20.62 1.00
N LEU A 656 11.74 -20.62 1.92
CA LEU A 656 12.90 -21.50 1.90
C LEU A 656 13.08 -22.36 3.16
N GLU A 657 12.46 -21.97 4.29
CA GLU A 657 12.54 -22.76 5.51
C GLU A 657 11.93 -24.16 5.30
N PRO A 658 12.61 -25.23 5.75
CA PRO A 658 12.05 -26.57 5.71
C PRO A 658 10.77 -26.70 6.56
N GLU A 659 9.87 -27.58 6.13
CA GLU A 659 8.68 -27.92 6.90
C GLU A 659 9.05 -28.54 8.25
N ARG A 660 8.50 -27.98 9.34
CA ARG A 660 8.77 -28.43 10.71
C ARG A 660 7.68 -29.35 11.28
N LEU A 661 6.47 -29.30 10.72
CA LEU A 661 5.32 -30.09 11.18
C LEU A 661 5.29 -31.45 10.48
N SER A 662 5.02 -32.50 11.25
CA SER A 662 4.83 -33.85 10.69
C SER A 662 3.50 -33.93 9.91
N ASN A 663 3.43 -34.76 8.87
CA ASN A 663 2.18 -35.00 8.12
C ASN A 663 1.03 -35.47 9.03
N ALA A 664 1.36 -36.25 10.08
CA ALA A 664 0.38 -36.73 11.05
C ALA A 664 -0.22 -35.59 11.88
N ASP A 665 0.62 -34.67 12.37
CA ASP A 665 0.16 -33.49 13.11
C ASP A 665 -0.61 -32.53 12.21
N THR A 666 -0.14 -32.28 10.99
CA THR A 666 -0.85 -31.46 10.01
C THR A 666 -2.27 -31.99 9.79
N THR A 667 -2.41 -33.29 9.54
CA THR A 667 -3.74 -33.92 9.34
C THR A 667 -4.63 -33.75 10.58
N ARG A 668 -4.10 -34.02 11.78
CA ARG A 668 -4.83 -33.90 13.04
C ARG A 668 -5.28 -32.46 13.31
N PHE A 669 -4.41 -31.48 13.11
CA PHE A 669 -4.72 -30.07 13.33
C PHE A 669 -5.70 -29.53 12.29
N CYS A 670 -5.58 -29.94 11.02
CA CYS A 670 -6.54 -29.58 9.98
C CYS A 670 -7.95 -30.08 10.31
N ALA A 671 -8.10 -31.34 10.74
CA ALA A 671 -9.40 -31.89 11.13
C ALA A 671 -10.02 -31.16 12.34
N ALA A 672 -9.18 -30.77 13.32
CA ALA A 672 -9.65 -29.95 14.45
C ALA A 672 -10.09 -28.55 14.00
N MET A 673 -9.34 -27.92 13.09
CA MET A 673 -9.68 -26.62 12.53
C MET A 673 -10.94 -26.65 11.67
N ASP A 674 -11.18 -27.70 10.89
CA ASP A 674 -12.43 -27.90 10.16
C ASP A 674 -13.63 -27.91 11.12
N TRP A 675 -13.57 -28.72 12.19
CA TRP A 675 -14.64 -28.77 13.19
C TRP A 675 -14.88 -27.44 13.91
N LEU A 676 -13.80 -26.74 14.29
CA LEU A 676 -13.89 -25.42 14.94
C LEU A 676 -14.47 -24.38 13.98
N SER A 677 -14.03 -24.39 12.73
CA SER A 677 -14.48 -23.48 11.67
C SER A 677 -15.97 -23.66 11.38
N ASP A 678 -16.44 -24.90 11.25
CA ASP A 678 -17.85 -25.18 11.00
C ASP A 678 -18.72 -24.72 12.17
N THR A 679 -18.31 -25.00 13.41
CA THR A 679 -19.04 -24.58 14.61
C THR A 679 -19.10 -23.05 14.72
N ALA A 680 -17.98 -22.37 14.45
CA ALA A 680 -17.90 -20.92 14.49
C ALA A 680 -18.74 -20.26 13.39
N PHE A 681 -18.75 -20.83 12.18
CA PHE A 681 -19.52 -20.33 11.05
C PHE A 681 -21.02 -20.31 11.36
N HIS A 682 -21.57 -21.44 11.80
CA HIS A 682 -23.00 -21.53 12.14
C HIS A 682 -23.35 -20.58 13.29
N SER A 683 -22.54 -20.55 14.36
CA SER A 683 -22.76 -19.64 15.50
C SER A 683 -22.77 -18.17 15.08
N TYR A 684 -21.85 -17.76 14.19
CA TYR A 684 -21.78 -16.40 13.67
C TYR A 684 -22.99 -16.09 12.78
N ARG A 685 -23.29 -16.97 11.82
CA ARG A 685 -24.37 -16.78 10.84
C ARG A 685 -25.74 -16.76 11.50
N ASP A 686 -25.99 -17.63 12.47
CA ASP A 686 -27.24 -17.69 13.23
C ASP A 686 -27.47 -16.39 14.01
N LEU A 687 -26.42 -15.84 14.64
CA LEU A 687 -26.51 -14.56 15.36
C LEU A 687 -26.75 -13.38 14.41
N VAL A 688 -25.90 -13.22 13.39
CA VAL A 688 -25.87 -12.00 12.57
C VAL A 688 -26.97 -12.00 11.52
N TYR A 689 -27.33 -13.17 10.97
CA TYR A 689 -28.23 -13.30 9.81
C TYR A 689 -29.40 -14.25 10.04
N GLY A 690 -29.33 -15.16 11.01
CA GLY A 690 -30.41 -16.09 11.35
C GLY A 690 -31.61 -15.42 12.03
N THR A 691 -31.45 -14.21 12.59
CA THR A 691 -32.56 -13.42 13.13
C THR A 691 -33.33 -12.72 11.99
N VAL A 692 -34.08 -13.50 11.22
CA VAL A 692 -34.87 -13.00 10.08
C VAL A 692 -36.25 -12.55 10.54
N GLY A 693 -36.55 -11.26 10.37
CA GLY A 693 -37.93 -10.75 10.32
C GLY A 693 -38.30 -9.79 11.45
N GLY A 694 -38.19 -8.47 11.19
CA GLY A 694 -38.97 -7.41 11.83
C GLY A 694 -38.96 -7.24 13.36
N ASP A 695 -38.32 -8.14 14.12
CA ASP A 695 -38.35 -8.10 15.57
C ASP A 695 -37.38 -7.01 16.05
N GLU A 696 -37.87 -6.10 16.89
CA GLU A 696 -37.10 -5.04 17.54
C GLU A 696 -35.93 -5.60 18.38
N ARG A 697 -35.87 -6.93 18.57
CA ARG A 697 -34.88 -7.68 19.33
C ARG A 697 -33.82 -8.42 18.47
N GLY A 698 -33.79 -8.22 17.15
CA GLY A 698 -32.79 -8.83 16.26
C GLY A 698 -31.40 -8.18 16.32
N PHE A 699 -30.35 -8.90 15.89
CA PHE A 699 -28.95 -8.40 15.92
C PHE A 699 -28.79 -7.07 15.17
N ARG A 700 -29.47 -6.91 14.02
CA ARG A 700 -29.43 -5.68 13.23
C ARG A 700 -29.86 -4.44 14.02
N THR A 701 -30.94 -4.55 14.82
CA THR A 701 -31.43 -3.45 15.64
C THR A 701 -30.46 -3.15 16.77
N PHE A 702 -30.00 -4.19 17.46
CA PHE A 702 -28.99 -4.08 18.52
C PHE A 702 -27.71 -3.39 18.00
N PHE A 703 -27.17 -3.84 16.87
CA PHE A 703 -25.96 -3.28 16.27
C PHE A 703 -26.12 -1.78 15.98
N ARG A 704 -27.25 -1.37 15.42
CA ARG A 704 -27.50 0.05 15.10
C ARG A 704 -27.73 0.92 16.34
N GLN A 705 -28.29 0.39 17.42
CA GLN A 705 -28.52 1.13 18.65
C GLN A 705 -27.27 1.22 19.54
N MET A 706 -26.44 0.17 19.53
CA MET A 706 -25.27 0.05 20.39
C MET A 706 -23.98 0.61 19.75
N THR A 707 -24.01 0.92 18.45
CA THR A 707 -22.86 1.47 17.73
C THR A 707 -23.19 2.80 17.06
N PRO A 708 -22.19 3.68 16.85
CA PRO A 708 -22.41 4.97 16.20
C PRO A 708 -22.44 4.86 14.66
N ILE A 709 -22.88 3.72 14.10
CA ILE A 709 -22.78 3.45 12.65
C ILE A 709 -23.62 4.44 11.82
N ALA A 710 -24.76 4.87 12.36
CA ALA A 710 -25.62 5.85 11.70
C ALA A 710 -24.93 7.23 11.65
N GLU A 711 -24.28 7.63 12.75
CA GLU A 711 -23.52 8.85 12.85
C GLU A 711 -22.30 8.80 11.93
N ILE A 712 -21.52 7.71 11.94
CA ILE A 712 -20.35 7.50 11.08
C ILE A 712 -20.73 7.65 9.60
N ALA A 713 -21.86 7.08 9.18
CA ALA A 713 -22.35 7.22 7.81
C ALA A 713 -22.72 8.67 7.43
N GLY A 714 -23.10 9.49 8.41
CA GLY A 714 -23.36 10.93 8.24
C GLY A 714 -22.11 11.80 8.32
N LEU A 715 -21.01 11.29 8.88
CA LEU A 715 -19.74 12.03 8.95
C LEU A 715 -19.05 12.04 7.58
N LYS A 716 -18.36 13.15 7.26
CA LYS A 716 -17.61 13.34 6.01
C LYS A 716 -16.26 12.62 6.06
N ILE A 717 -16.29 11.32 6.32
CA ILE A 717 -15.12 10.47 6.56
C ILE A 717 -14.78 9.70 5.27
N GLY A 718 -13.58 9.94 4.74
CA GLY A 718 -13.11 9.32 3.49
C GLY A 718 -13.87 9.74 2.23
N SER A 719 -13.36 9.33 1.07
CA SER A 719 -13.99 9.60 -0.22
C SER A 719 -15.13 8.61 -0.57
N ARG A 720 -15.24 7.47 0.13
CA ARG A 720 -16.17 6.37 -0.21
C ARG A 720 -17.49 6.40 0.60
N PRO A 721 -18.63 5.93 0.04
CA PRO A 721 -19.86 5.71 0.81
C PRO A 721 -19.77 4.48 1.73
N ALA A 722 -20.49 4.50 2.85
CA ALA A 722 -20.47 3.43 3.86
C ALA A 722 -21.21 2.13 3.43
N SER A 723 -22.21 2.24 2.56
CA SER A 723 -23.03 1.11 2.08
C SER A 723 -22.98 1.02 0.56
N ARG A 724 -23.21 -0.19 0.02
CA ARG A 724 -23.38 -0.41 -1.43
C ARG A 724 -24.74 0.05 -1.93
N THR A 725 -25.78 -0.09 -1.11
CA THR A 725 -27.17 0.27 -1.45
C THR A 725 -27.81 1.10 -0.33
N LYS A 726 -28.95 1.74 -0.61
CA LYS A 726 -29.75 2.44 0.41
C LYS A 726 -30.60 1.42 1.19
N SER A 727 -29.92 0.53 1.90
CA SER A 727 -30.50 -0.54 2.70
C SER A 727 -29.84 -0.52 4.07
N ASP A 728 -30.55 -1.05 5.05
CA ASP A 728 -30.09 -1.14 6.43
C ASP A 728 -29.70 -2.56 6.85
N ARG A 729 -29.70 -3.49 5.89
CA ARG A 729 -29.16 -4.84 5.98
C ARG A 729 -27.64 -4.84 6.22
N ILE A 730 -27.14 -5.85 6.93
CA ILE A 730 -25.70 -5.99 7.23
C ILE A 730 -24.92 -6.38 5.97
N GLU A 731 -25.53 -7.14 5.07
CA GLU A 731 -24.96 -7.59 3.80
C GLU A 731 -24.57 -6.40 2.90
N ASP A 732 -25.37 -5.34 2.94
CA ASP A 732 -25.19 -4.12 2.14
C ASP A 732 -24.13 -3.17 2.72
N LEU A 733 -23.83 -3.28 4.03
CA LEU A 733 -22.72 -2.56 4.65
C LEU A 733 -21.39 -3.07 4.08
N ARG A 734 -20.45 -2.15 3.86
CA ARG A 734 -19.08 -2.53 3.48
C ARG A 734 -18.34 -3.10 4.69
N ALA A 735 -17.21 -3.77 4.50
CA ALA A 735 -16.46 -4.34 5.61
C ALA A 735 -15.72 -3.32 6.49
N ILE A 736 -15.70 -2.03 6.11
CA ILE A 736 -14.99 -0.97 6.82
C ILE A 736 -15.87 -0.32 7.90
N PRO A 737 -17.08 0.17 7.57
CA PRO A 737 -18.05 0.67 8.55
C PRO A 737 -18.72 -0.51 9.24
#